data_AF-A0AAN5PLH6-F1
#
_entry.id   AF-A0AAN5PLH6-F1
#
_cell.length_a   1.000
_cell.length_b   1.000
_cell.length_c   1.000
_cell.angle_alpha   90.00
_cell.angle_beta   90.00
_cell.angle_gamma   90.00
#
_symmetry.space_group_name_H-M   'P 1'
#
loop_
_entity.id
_entity.type
_entity.pdbx_description
1 polymer ?
#
loop_
_entity_poly.entity_id
_entity_poly.type
_entity_poly.pdbx_seq_one_letter_code
_entity_poly.pdbx_strand_id
1 'polypeptide(L)'
;MGLPKKALKESQLQFLTAGTAVSDSSHQTYKVSFIENGVIKNAFYKKLDPKNHYPELLAKISVAVSLFKRIFQGRRSAEERLVFDDEERLVGTLSISVDGFKGFNFHKESVPQESSAKEQVIPSTRTLIEKSFMEILLGRWFLDDDDGHPHNLSLAGDIDFDMFFYWFTIYMKEPRPAIGIPKTRVNLTVRDWEGFPNVKDSKPFHWPTYKNPGQETLPTVLPVQDKLVNLILEKTYPDPGQFEQLAHEPVAQEQKFAAALKILLTYQPEMIRKRLTELFGEMTLNYTSLDETDVALRNQYEKTFPHLCNENTNIKPFVDFIMNLYQMHYDNLYRVVVFYMGCENNGYGVPLPATNSALYHKPSFYKDIVEWARTQNITIFSKDDSSIKFDEDELRRRYHQVWRDAYAPTFRDLLHDSYSLTNKLLQQVSTFHVVLDEVEGKKPTDDTLTNAWELFGTMPELSLEKITPLISVDKDSKLRTALILLVEFTTQFHAVAKTYYQKDRKDLTEEDNLEFSEQLVQLYTNYNLKIRQSLAHTSTLAGEFNRIAVGLKQYTERANFQLHLTTTDEQMKEATVATTPKEILPHTHEDVIRQFNDSLFLWAKNLRPEDLSHHISEIIDKYYAPTIELLSKRHRAQPVKEYLQASVNESGENRLAYILSAGEGDTGALNTLLIQHLTPYMLQTYPLLSIRNAVKEGNFDKDLEIFTKAAVDFAKHDRRFIHLYNVEGKSLFFKTMYEWIDELPATKFKGLLESALKDYEGKLWWSTSRRSEVEGYCTKFSQAKIVAMTFLNGKDSSSLNDVLFDKIIAAIQKDINKNKEKLKIPGFRLINCYNAKEHRADYFKEVKNYAEPISHRQETTLNSNVTSLVV
;
A
#
# COMPACT_ATOMS: atom_id res chain seq x y z
N MET A 1 -27.77 -16.23 40.80
CA MET A 1 -28.08 -15.35 39.64
C MET A 1 -29.17 -16.05 38.87
N GLY A 2 -30.20 -15.36 38.39
CA GLY A 2 -31.23 -16.04 37.57
C GLY A 2 -30.63 -16.55 36.26
N LEU A 3 -31.15 -17.67 35.75
CA LEU A 3 -30.76 -18.20 34.44
C LEU A 3 -30.95 -17.14 33.33
N PRO A 4 -30.03 -17.05 32.36
CA PRO A 4 -30.22 -16.19 31.20
C PRO A 4 -31.53 -16.50 30.47
N LYS A 5 -32.17 -15.48 29.90
CA LYS A 5 -33.51 -15.59 29.27
C LYS A 5 -33.60 -16.69 28.21
N LYS A 6 -32.53 -16.88 27.43
CA LYS A 6 -32.46 -17.87 26.33
C LYS A 6 -31.72 -19.16 26.72
N ALA A 7 -31.32 -19.32 27.98
CA ALA A 7 -30.71 -20.56 28.44
C ALA A 7 -31.72 -21.72 28.46
N LEU A 8 -31.21 -22.94 28.31
CA LEU A 8 -31.99 -24.17 28.43
C LEU A 8 -31.48 -24.98 29.63
N LYS A 9 -32.34 -25.79 30.22
CA LYS A 9 -31.94 -26.82 31.19
C LYS A 9 -31.67 -28.13 30.46
N GLU A 10 -30.68 -28.90 30.91
CA GLU A 10 -30.40 -30.24 30.38
C GLU A 10 -31.64 -31.16 30.51
N SER A 11 -32.41 -31.00 31.59
CA SER A 11 -33.68 -31.71 31.83
C SER A 11 -34.78 -31.39 30.81
N GLN A 12 -34.64 -30.33 30.00
CA GLN A 12 -35.55 -30.00 28.89
C GLN A 12 -35.18 -30.71 27.58
N LEU A 13 -34.01 -31.36 27.51
CA LEU A 13 -33.50 -32.00 26.30
C LEU A 13 -33.95 -33.47 26.25
N GLN A 14 -34.58 -33.86 25.15
CA GLN A 14 -34.87 -35.25 24.84
C GLN A 14 -33.78 -35.82 23.94
N PHE A 15 -33.02 -36.79 24.45
CA PHE A 15 -31.97 -37.47 23.67
C PHE A 15 -32.59 -38.38 22.61
N LEU A 16 -32.24 -38.13 21.35
CA LEU A 16 -32.79 -38.85 20.18
C LEU A 16 -31.95 -40.06 19.76
N THR A 17 -30.76 -40.23 20.33
CA THR A 17 -29.84 -41.34 20.04
C THR A 17 -29.66 -42.18 21.30
N ALA A 18 -29.90 -43.50 21.20
CA ALA A 18 -29.57 -44.44 22.26
C ALA A 18 -28.08 -44.80 22.17
N GLY A 19 -27.23 -44.12 22.96
CA GLY A 19 -25.90 -44.62 23.30
C GLY A 19 -24.74 -44.42 22.30
N THR A 20 -24.91 -43.73 21.16
CA THR A 20 -23.76 -43.35 20.31
C THR A 20 -23.72 -41.83 20.10
N ALA A 21 -22.66 -41.20 20.61
CA ALA A 21 -22.24 -39.86 20.21
C ALA A 21 -22.07 -39.79 18.68
N VAL A 22 -22.12 -38.59 18.10
CA VAL A 22 -21.69 -38.38 16.71
C VAL A 22 -20.25 -38.90 16.60
N SER A 23 -20.01 -39.96 15.80
CA SER A 23 -18.82 -40.82 15.86
C SER A 23 -17.49 -40.13 15.55
N ASP A 24 -17.54 -38.94 14.93
CA ASP A 24 -16.39 -38.29 14.30
C ASP A 24 -16.08 -36.90 14.92
N SER A 25 -16.55 -36.65 16.15
CA SER A 25 -16.29 -35.40 16.89
C SER A 25 -15.23 -35.59 17.96
N SER A 26 -14.32 -34.62 18.11
CA SER A 26 -13.34 -34.59 19.22
C SER A 26 -13.99 -34.41 20.59
N HIS A 27 -15.27 -34.04 20.63
CA HIS A 27 -16.08 -33.89 21.85
C HIS A 27 -17.33 -34.76 21.79
N GLN A 28 -17.85 -35.15 22.94
CA GLN A 28 -19.12 -35.88 23.01
C GLN A 28 -20.29 -34.96 22.63
N THR A 29 -20.83 -35.18 21.44
CA THR A 29 -21.98 -34.47 20.90
C THR A 29 -23.17 -35.41 20.75
N TYR A 30 -24.34 -35.00 21.26
CA TYR A 30 -25.57 -35.78 21.27
C TYR A 30 -26.65 -35.12 20.42
N LYS A 31 -27.37 -35.93 19.63
CA LYS A 31 -28.59 -35.45 18.95
C LYS A 31 -29.73 -35.39 19.96
N VAL A 32 -30.34 -34.22 20.09
CA VAL A 32 -31.43 -33.96 21.03
C VAL A 32 -32.58 -33.21 20.36
N SER A 33 -33.75 -33.23 20.99
CA SER A 33 -34.85 -32.32 20.68
C SER A 33 -35.37 -31.62 21.92
N PHE A 34 -35.94 -30.43 21.77
CA PHE A 34 -36.62 -29.71 22.84
C PHE A 34 -37.85 -28.98 22.29
N ILE A 35 -38.76 -28.57 23.17
CA ILE A 35 -39.97 -27.84 22.80
C ILE A 35 -39.78 -26.36 23.12
N GLU A 36 -39.95 -25.51 22.11
CA GLU A 36 -39.96 -24.06 22.26
C GLU A 36 -41.22 -23.49 21.62
N ASN A 37 -42.00 -22.72 22.39
CA ASN A 37 -43.25 -22.11 21.91
C ASN A 37 -44.21 -23.11 21.26
N GLY A 38 -44.27 -24.34 21.78
CA GLY A 38 -45.10 -25.43 21.25
C GLY A 38 -44.54 -26.12 19.98
N VAL A 39 -43.33 -25.78 19.54
CA VAL A 39 -42.68 -26.35 18.36
C VAL A 39 -41.48 -27.20 18.79
N ILE A 40 -41.41 -28.43 18.28
CA ILE A 40 -40.26 -29.31 18.48
C ILE A 40 -39.08 -28.79 17.63
N LYS A 41 -37.92 -28.62 18.25
CA LYS A 41 -36.67 -28.21 17.63
C LYS A 41 -35.64 -29.32 17.74
N ASN A 42 -34.98 -29.65 16.63
CA ASN A 42 -33.87 -30.59 16.59
C ASN A 42 -32.55 -29.84 16.79
N ALA A 43 -31.65 -30.39 17.59
CA ALA A 43 -30.41 -29.75 17.94
C ALA A 43 -29.31 -30.77 18.31
N PHE A 44 -28.10 -30.23 18.50
CA PHE A 44 -26.91 -30.98 18.88
C PHE A 44 -26.39 -30.43 20.21
N TYR A 45 -26.39 -31.25 21.24
CA TYR A 45 -25.90 -30.91 22.57
C TYR A 45 -24.44 -31.32 22.71
N LYS A 46 -23.57 -30.36 23.01
CA LYS A 46 -22.13 -30.55 23.25
C LYS A 46 -21.86 -30.27 24.72
N LYS A 47 -21.51 -31.32 25.47
CA LYS A 47 -21.24 -31.22 26.90
C LYS A 47 -19.89 -30.54 27.15
N LEU A 48 -19.78 -29.77 28.24
CA LEU A 48 -18.49 -29.25 28.69
C LEU A 48 -17.54 -30.41 28.98
N ASP A 49 -16.31 -30.27 28.50
CA ASP A 49 -15.23 -31.21 28.78
C ASP A 49 -13.92 -30.42 28.88
N PRO A 50 -13.68 -29.74 30.01
CA PRO A 50 -12.50 -28.87 30.17
C PRO A 50 -11.19 -29.61 29.91
N LYS A 51 -11.09 -30.88 30.34
CA LYS A 51 -9.88 -31.71 30.18
C LYS A 51 -9.62 -32.12 28.73
N ASN A 52 -10.64 -32.10 27.87
CA ASN A 52 -10.52 -32.35 26.44
C ASN A 52 -10.89 -31.09 25.64
N HIS A 53 -10.37 -29.93 26.08
CA HIS A 53 -10.33 -28.70 25.27
C HIS A 53 -11.69 -28.06 24.95
N TYR A 54 -12.70 -28.29 25.80
CA TYR A 54 -13.99 -27.58 25.72
C TYR A 54 -14.45 -27.02 27.08
N PRO A 55 -13.75 -25.99 27.60
CA PRO A 55 -14.06 -25.37 28.87
C PRO A 55 -15.24 -24.37 28.79
N GLU A 56 -15.71 -23.93 29.96
CA GLU A 56 -16.81 -22.97 30.13
C GLU A 56 -16.61 -21.69 29.29
N LEU A 57 -15.41 -21.10 29.33
CA LEU A 57 -15.10 -19.89 28.57
C LEU A 57 -15.27 -20.08 27.06
N LEU A 58 -14.84 -21.22 26.52
CA LEU A 58 -14.96 -21.53 25.10
C LEU A 58 -16.42 -21.74 24.68
N ALA A 59 -17.20 -22.42 25.51
CA ALA A 59 -18.64 -22.58 25.32
C ALA A 59 -19.38 -21.22 25.24
N LYS A 60 -19.05 -20.27 26.13
CA LYS A 60 -19.61 -18.91 26.05
C LYS A 60 -19.22 -18.20 24.77
N ILE A 61 -17.96 -18.32 24.35
CA ILE A 61 -17.47 -17.70 23.11
C ILE A 61 -18.20 -18.28 21.90
N SER A 62 -18.36 -19.61 21.80
CA SER A 62 -19.09 -20.28 20.71
C SER A 62 -20.54 -19.75 20.57
N VAL A 63 -21.26 -19.67 21.69
CA VAL A 63 -22.64 -19.12 21.73
C VAL A 63 -22.67 -17.66 21.29
N ALA A 64 -21.69 -16.87 21.69
CA ALA A 64 -21.63 -15.47 21.32
C ALA A 64 -21.34 -15.30 19.81
N VAL A 65 -20.37 -16.05 19.27
CA VAL A 65 -20.05 -16.07 17.83
C VAL A 65 -21.28 -16.45 17.01
N SER A 66 -22.03 -17.46 17.43
CA SER A 66 -23.31 -17.81 16.82
C SER A 66 -24.25 -16.61 16.72
N LEU A 67 -24.47 -15.90 17.83
CA LEU A 67 -25.30 -14.69 17.82
C LEU A 67 -24.76 -13.67 16.81
N PHE A 68 -23.45 -13.41 16.84
CA PHE A 68 -22.87 -12.35 16.04
C PHE A 68 -22.94 -12.65 14.55
N LYS A 69 -22.65 -13.87 14.12
CA LYS A 69 -22.83 -14.32 12.73
C LYS A 69 -24.28 -14.14 12.28
N ARG A 70 -25.24 -14.51 13.12
CA ARG A 70 -26.67 -14.35 12.82
C ARG A 70 -27.10 -12.87 12.69
N ILE A 71 -26.34 -11.90 13.20
CA ILE A 71 -26.59 -10.47 12.97
C ILE A 71 -26.48 -10.10 11.49
N PHE A 72 -25.63 -10.77 10.71
CA PHE A 72 -25.45 -10.47 9.30
C PHE A 72 -25.74 -11.66 8.36
N GLN A 73 -25.83 -12.89 8.86
CA GLN A 73 -26.16 -14.11 8.08
C GLN A 73 -27.58 -14.65 8.37
N GLY A 74 -28.29 -14.12 9.38
CA GLY A 74 -29.65 -14.53 9.69
C GLY A 74 -29.77 -16.01 10.02
N ARG A 75 -30.59 -16.78 9.29
CA ARG A 75 -30.75 -18.24 9.48
C ARG A 75 -29.65 -19.08 8.80
N ARG A 76 -28.72 -18.46 8.07
CA ARG A 76 -27.60 -19.17 7.42
C ARG A 76 -26.46 -19.52 8.39
N SER A 77 -26.62 -19.25 9.68
CA SER A 77 -25.72 -19.72 10.73
C SER A 77 -26.55 -20.35 11.84
N ALA A 78 -26.07 -21.46 12.39
CA ALA A 78 -26.74 -22.12 13.52
C ALA A 78 -26.92 -21.17 14.70
N GLU A 79 -28.05 -21.31 15.38
CA GLU A 79 -28.28 -20.69 16.68
C GLU A 79 -27.71 -21.58 17.77
N GLU A 80 -26.84 -21.03 18.61
CA GLU A 80 -26.32 -21.72 19.78
C GLU A 80 -26.85 -21.11 21.07
N ARG A 81 -26.99 -21.95 22.10
CA ARG A 81 -27.48 -21.58 23.43
C ARG A 81 -26.68 -22.27 24.52
N LEU A 82 -26.65 -21.66 25.70
CA LEU A 82 -26.10 -22.28 26.90
C LEU A 82 -27.08 -23.29 27.50
N VAL A 83 -26.55 -24.39 28.01
CA VAL A 83 -27.30 -25.45 28.70
C VAL A 83 -26.84 -25.56 30.13
N PHE A 84 -27.77 -25.48 31.07
CA PHE A 84 -27.52 -25.55 32.50
C PHE A 84 -28.10 -26.84 33.11
N ASP A 85 -27.53 -27.32 34.20
CA ASP A 85 -28.15 -28.39 34.99
C ASP A 85 -29.28 -27.85 35.89
N ASP A 86 -29.89 -28.74 36.66
CA ASP A 86 -30.97 -28.38 37.58
C ASP A 86 -30.47 -27.56 38.78
N GLU A 87 -29.16 -27.57 39.06
CA GLU A 87 -28.47 -26.72 40.04
C GLU A 87 -28.02 -25.36 39.46
N GLU A 88 -28.44 -25.02 38.24
CA GLU A 88 -28.09 -23.77 37.53
C GLU A 88 -26.58 -23.60 37.25
N ARG A 89 -25.82 -24.70 37.15
CA ARG A 89 -24.43 -24.70 36.67
C ARG A 89 -24.40 -24.89 35.17
N LEU A 90 -23.49 -24.20 34.49
CA LEU A 90 -23.29 -24.36 33.05
C LEU A 90 -22.69 -25.75 32.76
N VAL A 91 -23.36 -26.54 31.92
CA VAL A 91 -22.94 -27.93 31.61
C VAL A 91 -22.69 -28.20 30.13
N GLY A 92 -23.02 -27.26 29.24
CA GLY A 92 -22.68 -27.36 27.82
C GLY A 92 -23.31 -26.30 26.95
N THR A 93 -23.26 -26.53 25.64
CA THR A 93 -23.94 -25.73 24.63
C THR A 93 -24.85 -26.58 23.77
N LEU A 94 -25.87 -25.93 23.20
CA LEU A 94 -26.81 -26.53 22.27
C LEU A 94 -26.74 -25.79 20.95
N SER A 95 -26.50 -26.50 19.83
CA SER A 95 -26.55 -25.95 18.47
C SER A 95 -27.83 -26.40 17.76
N ILE A 96 -28.72 -25.45 17.46
CA ILE A 96 -30.01 -25.72 16.81
C ILE A 96 -29.76 -25.99 15.31
N SER A 97 -30.39 -27.05 14.79
CA SER A 97 -30.21 -27.47 13.41
C SER A 97 -30.58 -26.36 12.43
N VAL A 98 -29.74 -26.17 11.41
CA VAL A 98 -30.03 -25.27 10.28
C VAL A 98 -30.93 -26.01 9.28
N ASP A 99 -32.04 -25.37 8.88
CA ASP A 99 -32.99 -25.96 7.94
C ASP A 99 -32.32 -26.26 6.59
N GLY A 100 -32.41 -27.51 6.13
CA GLY A 100 -31.80 -27.95 4.88
C GLY A 100 -30.28 -28.11 4.92
N PHE A 101 -29.65 -28.08 6.10
CA PHE A 101 -28.21 -28.28 6.24
C PHE A 101 -27.80 -29.68 5.77
N LYS A 102 -26.92 -29.71 4.76
CA LYS A 102 -26.26 -30.90 4.27
C LYS A 102 -24.78 -30.57 4.13
N GLY A 103 -23.97 -31.04 5.08
CA GLY A 103 -22.53 -30.78 5.09
C GLY A 103 -21.88 -31.19 3.78
N PHE A 104 -20.89 -30.42 3.34
CA PHE A 104 -20.10 -30.80 2.17
C PHE A 104 -19.32 -32.08 2.44
N ASN A 105 -19.05 -32.86 1.39
CA ASN A 105 -18.34 -34.12 1.56
C ASN A 105 -16.86 -33.87 1.92
N PHE A 106 -16.24 -34.79 2.66
CA PHE A 106 -14.79 -34.94 2.67
C PHE A 106 -14.29 -35.61 1.38
N HIS A 107 -13.04 -35.37 0.99
CA HIS A 107 -12.43 -35.94 -0.23
C HIS A 107 -12.54 -37.47 -0.32
N LYS A 108 -12.52 -38.19 0.81
CA LYS A 108 -12.58 -39.66 0.88
C LYS A 108 -14.00 -40.22 0.91
N GLU A 109 -15.03 -39.39 1.02
CA GLU A 109 -16.43 -39.82 1.08
C GLU A 109 -16.99 -40.16 -0.30
N SER A 110 -18.02 -41.01 -0.32
CA SER A 110 -18.67 -41.44 -1.57
C SER A 110 -19.31 -40.25 -2.30
N VAL A 111 -18.96 -40.07 -3.57
CA VAL A 111 -19.57 -39.04 -4.43
C VAL A 111 -20.97 -39.51 -4.88
N PRO A 112 -22.04 -38.71 -4.69
CA PRO A 112 -23.36 -39.05 -5.19
C PRO A 112 -23.38 -39.22 -6.71
N GLN A 113 -24.10 -40.24 -7.21
CA GLN A 113 -24.23 -40.49 -8.65
C GLN A 113 -25.14 -39.48 -9.34
N GLU A 114 -26.21 -39.03 -8.67
CA GLU A 114 -27.12 -38.02 -9.23
C GLU A 114 -26.47 -36.63 -9.20
N SER A 115 -26.50 -35.93 -10.33
CA SER A 115 -25.86 -34.61 -10.47
C SER A 115 -26.41 -33.58 -9.48
N SER A 116 -27.72 -33.57 -9.25
CA SER A 116 -28.36 -32.65 -8.28
C SER A 116 -27.91 -32.93 -6.85
N ALA A 117 -27.84 -34.21 -6.47
CA ALA A 117 -27.38 -34.63 -5.14
C ALA A 117 -25.88 -34.35 -4.94
N LYS A 118 -25.08 -34.46 -6.00
CA LYS A 118 -23.65 -34.12 -6.02
C LYS A 118 -23.45 -32.63 -5.77
N GLU A 119 -24.14 -31.75 -6.50
CA GLU A 119 -24.01 -30.28 -6.32
C GLU A 119 -24.34 -29.80 -4.90
N GLN A 120 -25.16 -30.55 -4.13
CA GLN A 120 -25.46 -30.20 -2.74
C GLN A 120 -24.28 -30.43 -1.78
N VAL A 121 -23.35 -31.34 -2.11
CA VAL A 121 -22.25 -31.75 -1.21
C VAL A 121 -20.86 -31.53 -1.79
N ILE A 122 -20.75 -31.37 -3.11
CA ILE A 122 -19.53 -31.00 -3.84
C ILE A 122 -19.96 -29.95 -4.88
N PRO A 123 -20.19 -28.70 -4.45
CA PRO A 123 -20.77 -27.68 -5.30
C PRO A 123 -19.76 -27.17 -6.34
N SER A 124 -20.25 -26.88 -7.54
CA SER A 124 -19.52 -26.14 -8.56
C SER A 124 -19.40 -24.65 -8.20
N THR A 125 -18.43 -23.95 -8.79
CA THR A 125 -18.30 -22.47 -8.66
C THR A 125 -19.60 -21.76 -9.01
N ARG A 126 -20.31 -22.23 -10.05
CA ARG A 126 -21.60 -21.70 -10.45
C ARG A 126 -22.63 -21.81 -9.31
N THR A 127 -22.76 -22.99 -8.71
CA THR A 127 -23.68 -23.20 -7.58
C THR A 127 -23.29 -22.37 -6.36
N LEU A 128 -21.99 -22.22 -6.07
CA LEU A 128 -21.51 -21.33 -5.00
C LEU A 128 -21.92 -19.87 -5.24
N ILE A 129 -21.83 -19.38 -6.47
CA ILE A 129 -22.28 -18.03 -6.85
C ILE A 129 -23.80 -17.91 -6.75
N GLU A 130 -24.57 -18.86 -7.31
CA GLU A 130 -26.04 -18.85 -7.26
C GLU A 130 -26.59 -18.86 -5.82
N LYS A 131 -25.83 -19.43 -4.87
CA LYS A 131 -26.18 -19.48 -3.44
C LYS A 131 -25.54 -18.37 -2.61
N SER A 132 -24.91 -17.37 -3.25
CA SER A 132 -24.20 -16.27 -2.58
C SER A 132 -23.28 -16.77 -1.46
N PHE A 133 -22.50 -17.81 -1.76
CA PHE A 133 -21.71 -18.51 -0.74
C PHE A 133 -20.55 -17.67 -0.18
N MET A 134 -20.13 -16.63 -0.91
CA MET A 134 -19.15 -15.64 -0.43
C MET A 134 -19.57 -14.98 0.89
N GLU A 135 -20.88 -14.84 1.15
CA GLU A 135 -21.38 -14.32 2.42
C GLU A 135 -20.99 -15.22 3.60
N ILE A 136 -21.06 -16.55 3.43
CA ILE A 136 -20.70 -17.53 4.47
C ILE A 136 -19.19 -17.49 4.71
N LEU A 137 -18.39 -17.58 3.65
CA LEU A 137 -16.93 -17.55 3.72
C LEU A 137 -16.41 -16.27 4.37
N LEU A 138 -16.95 -15.11 3.95
CA LEU A 138 -16.51 -13.84 4.48
C LEU A 138 -16.79 -13.74 5.99
N GLY A 139 -17.95 -14.22 6.45
CA GLY A 139 -18.29 -14.22 7.88
C GLY A 139 -17.36 -15.09 8.73
N ARG A 140 -16.84 -16.20 8.18
CA ARG A 140 -15.83 -17.03 8.85
C ARG A 140 -14.47 -16.36 8.90
N TRP A 141 -14.01 -15.83 7.75
CA TRP A 141 -12.74 -15.12 7.67
C TRP A 141 -12.71 -13.87 8.56
N PHE A 142 -13.77 -13.06 8.52
CA PHE A 142 -13.93 -11.85 9.33
C PHE A 142 -13.72 -12.10 10.82
N LEU A 143 -14.21 -13.23 11.33
CA LEU A 143 -14.15 -13.59 12.74
C LEU A 143 -12.97 -14.51 13.09
N ASP A 144 -11.98 -14.61 12.20
CA ASP A 144 -10.74 -15.39 12.39
C ASP A 144 -11.03 -16.85 12.77
N ASP A 145 -11.88 -17.51 11.98
CA ASP A 145 -12.13 -18.95 12.06
C ASP A 145 -10.93 -19.76 11.50
N ASP A 146 -10.55 -20.81 12.21
CA ASP A 146 -9.46 -21.72 11.85
C ASP A 146 -9.95 -23.12 11.38
N ASP A 147 -11.27 -23.38 11.41
CA ASP A 147 -11.85 -24.72 11.23
C ASP A 147 -12.97 -24.79 10.16
N GLY A 148 -12.82 -24.02 9.07
CA GLY A 148 -13.73 -24.00 7.93
C GLY A 148 -13.66 -25.24 7.02
N HIS A 149 -13.89 -26.44 7.57
CA HIS A 149 -13.82 -27.73 6.86
C HIS A 149 -15.18 -28.24 6.33
N PRO A 150 -15.24 -29.24 5.42
CA PRO A 150 -16.47 -29.62 4.69
C PRO A 150 -17.72 -29.84 5.54
N HIS A 151 -17.66 -30.60 6.64
CA HIS A 151 -18.83 -30.87 7.47
C HIS A 151 -19.36 -29.66 8.28
N ASN A 152 -18.56 -28.60 8.42
CA ASN A 152 -18.98 -27.35 9.10
C ASN A 152 -19.69 -26.37 8.15
N LEU A 153 -19.67 -26.66 6.85
CA LEU A 153 -20.19 -25.81 5.79
C LEU A 153 -21.20 -26.56 4.92
N SER A 154 -22.26 -25.86 4.53
CA SER A 154 -23.25 -26.33 3.55
C SER A 154 -23.77 -25.16 2.72
N LEU A 155 -24.42 -25.43 1.58
CA LEU A 155 -25.08 -24.36 0.81
C LEU A 155 -26.16 -23.61 1.62
N ALA A 156 -26.76 -24.26 2.62
CA ALA A 156 -27.80 -23.67 3.47
C ALA A 156 -27.23 -22.75 4.57
N GLY A 157 -26.02 -23.04 5.05
CA GLY A 157 -25.43 -22.31 6.16
C GLY A 157 -24.23 -23.00 6.80
N ASP A 158 -23.85 -22.52 7.97
CA ASP A 158 -22.66 -22.95 8.69
C ASP A 158 -22.89 -23.23 10.19
N ILE A 159 -22.06 -24.10 10.76
CA ILE A 159 -22.15 -24.62 12.14
C ILE A 159 -20.76 -24.74 12.77
N ASP A 160 -20.72 -25.02 14.09
CA ASP A 160 -19.50 -25.21 14.88
C ASP A 160 -18.63 -23.95 14.96
N PHE A 161 -18.71 -23.26 16.10
CA PHE A 161 -18.15 -21.92 16.28
C PHE A 161 -17.08 -21.82 17.38
N ASP A 162 -16.57 -22.96 17.86
CA ASP A 162 -15.59 -23.01 18.94
C ASP A 162 -14.13 -22.78 18.50
N MET A 163 -13.89 -22.61 17.19
CA MET A 163 -12.58 -22.28 16.59
C MET A 163 -12.50 -20.85 16.04
N PHE A 164 -13.49 -20.02 16.37
CA PHE A 164 -13.52 -18.60 16.02
C PHE A 164 -12.72 -17.76 17.02
N PHE A 165 -12.37 -16.54 16.62
CA PHE A 165 -11.43 -15.70 17.35
C PHE A 165 -10.15 -16.47 17.66
N TYR A 166 -9.63 -17.19 16.66
CA TYR A 166 -8.59 -18.19 16.88
C TYR A 166 -7.34 -17.61 17.52
N TRP A 167 -6.98 -16.36 17.21
CA TRP A 167 -5.92 -15.64 17.92
C TRP A 167 -6.09 -15.62 19.45
N PHE A 168 -7.32 -15.70 19.97
CA PHE A 168 -7.62 -15.82 21.39
C PHE A 168 -7.90 -17.28 21.80
N THR A 169 -8.65 -18.06 21.03
CA THR A 169 -9.11 -19.40 21.43
C THR A 169 -8.08 -20.52 21.27
N ILE A 170 -7.00 -20.29 20.52
CA ILE A 170 -5.94 -21.26 20.21
C ILE A 170 -5.40 -22.01 21.44
N TYR A 171 -5.23 -21.36 22.60
CA TYR A 171 -4.65 -22.01 23.76
C TYR A 171 -5.63 -22.95 24.47
N MET A 172 -6.93 -22.65 24.47
CA MET A 172 -7.97 -23.58 24.97
C MET A 172 -8.06 -24.86 24.16
N LYS A 173 -7.65 -24.81 22.88
CA LYS A 173 -7.71 -25.91 21.91
C LYS A 173 -6.41 -26.67 21.70
N GLU A 174 -5.34 -26.20 22.33
CA GLU A 174 -3.95 -26.50 22.00
C GLU A 174 -3.56 -26.11 20.55
N PRO A 175 -2.36 -25.52 20.34
CA PRO A 175 -1.88 -25.26 19.00
C PRO A 175 -1.72 -26.57 18.20
N ARG A 176 -2.23 -26.61 16.97
CA ARG A 176 -2.06 -27.78 16.11
C ARG A 176 -0.55 -28.08 15.88
N PRO A 177 -0.07 -29.33 16.06
CA PRO A 177 1.35 -29.68 16.00
C PRO A 177 2.04 -29.21 14.71
N ALA A 178 3.28 -28.71 14.85
CA ALA A 178 4.19 -28.28 13.77
C ALA A 178 3.77 -27.06 12.92
N ILE A 179 2.56 -26.51 13.10
CA ILE A 179 1.94 -25.62 12.10
C ILE A 179 1.25 -24.37 12.71
N GLY A 180 0.73 -24.45 13.95
CA GLY A 180 0.04 -23.31 14.56
C GLY A 180 0.97 -22.14 14.86
N ILE A 181 0.99 -21.11 14.01
CA ILE A 181 1.61 -19.83 14.34
C ILE A 181 0.70 -19.16 15.37
N PRO A 182 1.13 -18.93 16.62
CA PRO A 182 0.31 -18.22 17.59
C PRO A 182 0.02 -16.82 17.05
N LYS A 183 -1.24 -16.56 16.70
CA LYS A 183 -1.72 -15.20 16.44
C LYS A 183 -1.99 -14.55 17.78
N THR A 184 -1.63 -13.29 17.94
CA THR A 184 -1.89 -12.53 19.18
C THR A 184 -2.87 -11.38 18.96
N ARG A 185 -3.36 -11.20 17.73
CA ARG A 185 -4.26 -10.13 17.33
C ARG A 185 -5.05 -10.51 16.07
N VAL A 186 -6.12 -9.76 15.82
CA VAL A 186 -6.84 -9.73 14.54
C VAL A 186 -5.89 -9.28 13.42
N ASN A 187 -5.93 -9.94 12.27
CA ASN A 187 -5.03 -9.64 11.15
C ASN A 187 -5.68 -9.87 9.78
N LEU A 188 -6.77 -9.17 9.47
CA LEU A 188 -7.28 -9.09 8.10
C LEU A 188 -6.42 -8.10 7.32
N THR A 189 -6.02 -8.45 6.10
CA THR A 189 -5.15 -7.62 5.26
C THR A 189 -5.84 -7.25 3.96
N VAL A 190 -5.40 -6.14 3.36
CA VAL A 190 -5.85 -5.73 2.02
C VAL A 190 -5.51 -6.80 0.98
N ARG A 191 -4.37 -7.48 1.12
CA ARG A 191 -3.97 -8.56 0.19
C ARG A 191 -4.93 -9.75 0.23
N ASP A 192 -5.32 -10.18 1.43
CA ASP A 192 -6.32 -11.24 1.57
C ASP A 192 -7.69 -10.78 1.10
N TRP A 193 -8.06 -9.53 1.37
CA TRP A 193 -9.29 -8.93 0.86
C TRP A 193 -9.34 -8.95 -0.67
N GLU A 194 -8.24 -8.62 -1.35
CA GLU A 194 -8.12 -8.66 -2.80
C GLU A 194 -8.25 -10.09 -3.33
N GLY A 195 -7.40 -11.00 -2.85
CA GLY A 195 -7.35 -12.38 -3.31
C GLY A 195 -8.51 -13.28 -2.85
N PHE A 196 -9.41 -12.78 -2.01
CA PHE A 196 -10.47 -13.56 -1.38
C PHE A 196 -11.34 -14.33 -2.40
N PRO A 197 -11.62 -15.64 -2.18
CA PRO A 197 -11.42 -16.40 -0.93
C PRO A 197 -10.03 -17.06 -0.76
N ASN A 198 -9.07 -16.79 -1.63
CA ASN A 198 -7.72 -17.40 -1.58
C ASN A 198 -6.81 -16.68 -0.57
N VAL A 199 -7.12 -16.84 0.72
CA VAL A 199 -6.44 -16.14 1.81
C VAL A 199 -5.04 -16.71 2.10
N LYS A 200 -4.09 -15.80 2.36
CA LYS A 200 -2.65 -16.07 2.53
C LYS A 200 -2.08 -15.46 3.80
N ASP A 201 -2.56 -14.30 4.24
CA ASP A 201 -2.08 -13.61 5.44
C ASP A 201 -2.77 -14.08 6.72
N SER A 202 -4.08 -14.32 6.64
CA SER A 202 -4.87 -14.81 7.76
C SER A 202 -4.55 -16.27 8.09
N LYS A 203 -4.05 -17.06 7.13
CA LYS A 203 -3.52 -18.41 7.36
C LYS A 203 -4.41 -19.33 8.24
N PRO A 204 -5.73 -19.45 7.99
CA PRO A 204 -6.56 -20.44 8.66
C PRO A 204 -6.00 -21.86 8.43
N PHE A 205 -6.13 -22.76 9.40
CA PHE A 205 -5.65 -24.13 9.22
C PHE A 205 -6.53 -24.91 8.24
N HIS A 206 -7.85 -24.94 8.45
CA HIS A 206 -8.80 -25.46 7.48
C HIS A 206 -9.44 -24.32 6.70
N TRP A 207 -9.36 -24.39 5.38
CA TRP A 207 -10.03 -23.43 4.50
C TRP A 207 -10.49 -24.08 3.19
N PRO A 208 -11.64 -23.67 2.61
CA PRO A 208 -12.20 -24.34 1.43
C PRO A 208 -11.35 -24.29 0.17
N THR A 209 -10.48 -23.31 0.03
CA THR A 209 -9.57 -23.21 -1.11
C THR A 209 -8.29 -24.01 -0.93
N TYR A 210 -8.09 -24.67 0.22
CA TYR A 210 -6.84 -25.36 0.50
C TYR A 210 -6.91 -26.81 0.02
N LYS A 211 -5.85 -27.23 -0.69
CA LYS A 211 -5.67 -28.63 -1.07
C LYS A 211 -5.41 -29.49 0.15
N ASN A 212 -4.66 -28.94 1.10
CA ASN A 212 -4.36 -29.57 2.38
C ASN A 212 -4.52 -28.59 3.54
N PRO A 213 -5.02 -29.04 4.71
CA PRO A 213 -5.02 -28.24 5.91
C PRO A 213 -3.61 -27.75 6.26
N GLY A 214 -3.49 -26.49 6.65
CA GLY A 214 -2.22 -25.88 7.05
C GLY A 214 -1.23 -25.62 5.92
N GLN A 215 -1.63 -25.69 4.65
CA GLN A 215 -0.70 -25.48 3.52
C GLN A 215 -0.04 -24.08 3.50
N GLU A 216 -0.71 -23.03 4.01
CA GLU A 216 -0.14 -21.66 4.06
C GLU A 216 0.64 -21.38 5.35
N THR A 217 0.59 -22.29 6.33
CA THR A 217 1.28 -22.20 7.62
C THR A 217 2.53 -23.07 7.69
N LEU A 218 2.67 -24.07 6.82
CA LEU A 218 3.86 -24.90 6.70
C LEU A 218 5.07 -24.11 6.16
N PRO A 219 6.23 -24.11 6.85
CA PRO A 219 7.46 -23.55 6.30
C PRO A 219 7.89 -24.37 5.07
N THR A 220 8.25 -23.69 3.98
CA THR A 220 8.61 -24.28 2.69
C THR A 220 9.90 -25.09 2.80
N VAL A 221 9.85 -26.32 3.33
CA VAL A 221 11.02 -27.17 3.49
C VAL A 221 10.80 -28.53 2.82
N LEU A 222 11.51 -28.69 1.69
CA LEU A 222 11.80 -29.91 0.93
C LEU A 222 10.62 -30.70 0.32
N PRO A 223 10.65 -30.98 -1.01
CA PRO A 223 9.61 -31.74 -1.75
C PRO A 223 9.35 -33.17 -1.26
N VAL A 224 10.15 -33.67 -0.31
CA VAL A 224 10.07 -35.04 0.20
C VAL A 224 9.05 -35.18 1.36
N GLN A 225 8.67 -34.06 2.01
CA GLN A 225 7.64 -34.07 3.05
C GLN A 225 6.20 -33.99 2.50
N ASP A 226 6.02 -33.48 1.29
CA ASP A 226 4.70 -33.32 0.65
C ASP A 226 3.92 -34.66 0.56
N LYS A 227 4.63 -35.78 0.35
CA LYS A 227 4.01 -37.12 0.34
C LYS A 227 3.64 -37.64 1.72
N LEU A 228 4.39 -37.30 2.78
CA LEU A 228 4.13 -37.79 4.14
C LEU A 228 3.03 -36.96 4.84
N VAL A 229 2.99 -35.66 4.57
CA VAL A 229 1.99 -34.73 5.10
C VAL A 229 0.60 -35.02 4.52
N ASN A 230 0.51 -35.33 3.22
CA ASN A 230 -0.74 -35.75 2.56
C ASN A 230 -1.32 -37.09 3.06
N LEU A 231 -0.52 -37.91 3.74
CA LEU A 231 -0.94 -39.22 4.26
C LEU A 231 -1.61 -39.14 5.64
N ILE A 232 -1.49 -38.00 6.35
CA ILE A 232 -1.89 -37.84 7.76
C ILE A 232 -2.95 -36.72 7.94
N LEU A 233 -3.10 -35.79 6.99
CA LEU A 233 -4.04 -34.67 7.13
C LEU A 233 -5.46 -35.06 6.70
N GLU A 234 -6.39 -35.10 7.67
CA GLU A 234 -7.81 -35.41 7.48
C GLU A 234 -8.63 -34.14 7.14
N LYS A 235 -9.92 -34.33 6.79
CA LYS A 235 -10.91 -33.25 6.55
C LYS A 235 -10.69 -32.31 5.34
N THR A 236 -10.17 -32.82 4.22
CA THR A 236 -10.01 -32.07 2.96
C THR A 236 -11.28 -31.98 2.12
N TYR A 237 -11.43 -30.90 1.34
CA TYR A 237 -12.47 -30.76 0.33
C TYR A 237 -12.20 -31.67 -0.88
N PRO A 238 -13.24 -32.26 -1.51
CA PRO A 238 -13.10 -33.05 -2.73
C PRO A 238 -12.59 -32.25 -3.93
N ASP A 239 -13.02 -30.98 -4.04
CA ASP A 239 -12.64 -30.08 -5.15
C ASP A 239 -12.44 -28.63 -4.64
N PRO A 240 -11.30 -28.33 -3.99
CA PRO A 240 -10.96 -26.98 -3.54
C PRO A 240 -10.92 -25.95 -4.67
N GLY A 241 -10.64 -26.39 -5.91
CA GLY A 241 -10.55 -25.55 -7.09
C GLY A 241 -11.85 -24.80 -7.41
N GLN A 242 -13.02 -25.38 -7.05
CA GLN A 242 -14.32 -24.70 -7.23
C GLN A 242 -14.43 -23.44 -6.36
N PHE A 243 -13.83 -23.46 -5.16
CA PHE A 243 -13.79 -22.33 -4.25
C PHE A 243 -12.70 -21.34 -4.67
N GLU A 244 -11.52 -21.82 -5.08
CA GLU A 244 -10.43 -20.99 -5.60
C GLU A 244 -10.91 -20.12 -6.77
N GLN A 245 -11.72 -20.70 -7.67
CA GLN A 245 -12.26 -20.04 -8.86
C GLN A 245 -13.16 -18.83 -8.54
N LEU A 246 -13.73 -18.72 -7.34
CA LEU A 246 -14.52 -17.54 -6.94
C LEU A 246 -13.69 -16.24 -6.97
N ALA A 247 -12.36 -16.30 -6.84
CA ALA A 247 -11.49 -15.14 -6.98
C ALA A 247 -11.43 -14.60 -8.43
N HIS A 248 -11.73 -15.45 -9.41
CA HIS A 248 -11.74 -15.10 -10.84
C HIS A 248 -13.09 -14.55 -11.32
N GLU A 249 -14.13 -14.58 -10.48
CA GLU A 249 -15.50 -14.30 -10.87
C GLU A 249 -15.97 -12.93 -10.37
N PRO A 250 -16.24 -11.94 -11.25
CA PRO A 250 -16.66 -10.59 -10.84
C PRO A 250 -17.92 -10.59 -9.95
N VAL A 251 -18.88 -11.48 -10.22
CA VAL A 251 -20.11 -11.60 -9.42
C VAL A 251 -19.81 -12.06 -8.00
N ALA A 252 -18.86 -12.98 -7.81
CA ALA A 252 -18.44 -13.41 -6.48
C ALA A 252 -17.75 -12.28 -5.71
N GLN A 253 -16.95 -11.46 -6.40
CA GLN A 253 -16.32 -10.27 -5.80
C GLN A 253 -17.36 -9.19 -5.42
N GLU A 254 -18.44 -9.07 -6.19
CA GLU A 254 -19.58 -8.22 -5.84
C GLU A 254 -20.29 -8.74 -4.58
N GLN A 255 -20.55 -10.05 -4.50
CA GLN A 255 -21.13 -10.70 -3.31
C GLN A 255 -20.24 -10.53 -2.06
N LYS A 256 -18.92 -10.61 -2.21
CA LYS A 256 -17.95 -10.33 -1.15
C LYS A 256 -18.13 -8.92 -0.59
N PHE A 257 -18.17 -7.92 -1.47
CA PHE A 257 -18.34 -6.52 -1.05
C PHE A 257 -19.70 -6.28 -0.39
N ALA A 258 -20.77 -6.82 -0.96
CA ALA A 258 -22.12 -6.73 -0.38
C ALA A 258 -22.19 -7.37 1.01
N ALA A 259 -21.54 -8.54 1.21
CA ALA A 259 -21.47 -9.19 2.51
C ALA A 259 -20.66 -8.37 3.54
N ALA A 260 -19.53 -7.77 3.13
CA ALA A 260 -18.75 -6.90 4.00
C ALA A 260 -19.54 -5.67 4.42
N LEU A 261 -20.24 -5.04 3.46
CA LEU A 261 -21.10 -3.90 3.75
C LEU A 261 -22.23 -4.31 4.71
N LYS A 262 -22.87 -5.47 4.52
CA LYS A 262 -23.89 -5.97 5.45
C LYS A 262 -23.34 -6.13 6.87
N ILE A 263 -22.15 -6.70 7.05
CA ILE A 263 -21.47 -6.79 8.36
C ILE A 263 -21.29 -5.38 8.96
N LEU A 264 -20.75 -4.45 8.17
CA LEU A 264 -20.45 -3.09 8.61
C LEU A 264 -21.70 -2.31 9.04
N LEU A 265 -22.83 -2.49 8.35
CA LEU A 265 -24.07 -1.77 8.63
C LEU A 265 -24.89 -2.40 9.76
N THR A 266 -24.94 -3.73 9.83
CA THR A 266 -25.74 -4.45 10.84
C THR A 266 -25.10 -4.50 12.22
N TYR A 267 -23.82 -4.13 12.35
CA TYR A 267 -23.16 -3.96 13.64
C TYR A 267 -23.75 -2.78 14.43
N GLN A 268 -24.77 -3.05 15.23
CA GLN A 268 -25.43 -2.07 16.12
C GLN A 268 -25.13 -2.41 17.59
N PRO A 269 -24.11 -1.80 18.23
CA PRO A 269 -23.58 -2.23 19.52
C PRO A 269 -24.64 -2.33 20.63
N GLU A 270 -25.55 -1.36 20.72
CA GLU A 270 -26.60 -1.35 21.75
C GLU A 270 -27.61 -2.51 21.57
N MET A 271 -28.03 -2.78 20.34
CA MET A 271 -28.90 -3.91 20.02
C MET A 271 -28.19 -5.25 20.29
N ILE A 272 -26.93 -5.38 19.85
CA ILE A 272 -26.14 -6.61 20.03
C ILE A 272 -25.91 -6.88 21.51
N ARG A 273 -25.54 -5.86 22.29
CA ARG A 273 -25.36 -5.94 23.74
C ARG A 273 -26.61 -6.49 24.43
N LYS A 274 -27.79 -5.96 24.10
CA LYS A 274 -29.06 -6.46 24.66
C LYS A 274 -29.34 -7.91 24.28
N ARG A 275 -29.08 -8.30 23.04
CA ARG A 275 -29.23 -9.70 22.59
C ARG A 275 -28.24 -10.64 23.30
N LEU A 276 -27.01 -10.20 23.54
CA LEU A 276 -26.03 -10.94 24.34
C LEU A 276 -26.50 -11.05 25.79
N THR A 277 -27.06 -10.00 26.39
CA THR A 277 -27.65 -10.06 27.74
C THR A 277 -28.79 -11.07 27.82
N GLU A 278 -29.58 -11.29 26.77
CA GLU A 278 -30.57 -12.39 26.77
C GLU A 278 -29.94 -13.79 26.82
N LEU A 279 -28.75 -13.97 26.25
CA LEU A 279 -28.02 -15.25 26.21
C LEU A 279 -27.18 -15.50 27.46
N PHE A 280 -26.60 -14.45 28.04
CA PHE A 280 -25.61 -14.55 29.11
C PHE A 280 -26.06 -13.94 30.44
N GLY A 281 -27.11 -13.11 30.47
CA GLY A 281 -27.56 -12.42 31.68
C GLY A 281 -26.41 -11.66 32.36
N GLU A 282 -26.27 -11.88 33.66
CA GLU A 282 -25.23 -11.28 34.52
C GLU A 282 -23.97 -12.16 34.65
N MET A 283 -23.80 -13.18 33.80
CA MET A 283 -22.61 -14.02 33.83
C MET A 283 -21.35 -13.17 33.64
N THR A 284 -20.35 -13.40 34.47
CA THR A 284 -19.04 -12.76 34.33
C THR A 284 -18.16 -13.49 33.32
N LEU A 285 -17.05 -12.85 32.93
CA LEU A 285 -16.03 -13.47 32.11
C LEU A 285 -15.60 -14.84 32.69
N ASN A 286 -15.25 -14.86 33.97
CA ASN A 286 -14.81 -16.07 34.69
C ASN A 286 -13.75 -16.87 33.91
N TYR A 287 -12.70 -16.23 33.42
CA TYR A 287 -11.61 -16.94 32.74
C TYR A 287 -10.82 -17.83 33.71
N THR A 288 -10.97 -17.62 35.03
CA THR A 288 -10.44 -18.54 36.06
C THR A 288 -11.05 -19.94 35.98
N SER A 289 -12.19 -20.13 35.31
CA SER A 289 -12.72 -21.48 34.99
C SER A 289 -11.76 -22.35 34.19
N LEU A 290 -10.75 -21.76 33.54
CA LEU A 290 -9.68 -22.49 32.86
C LEU A 290 -8.83 -23.33 33.81
N ASP A 291 -8.84 -23.06 35.12
CA ASP A 291 -8.17 -23.90 36.13
C ASP A 291 -8.72 -25.35 36.13
N GLU A 292 -9.95 -25.57 35.66
CA GLU A 292 -10.53 -26.91 35.46
C GLU A 292 -9.88 -27.68 34.29
N THR A 293 -9.30 -26.95 33.35
CA THR A 293 -8.49 -27.51 32.25
C THR A 293 -7.04 -27.69 32.74
N ASP A 294 -6.37 -26.58 33.05
CA ASP A 294 -5.01 -26.51 33.58
C ASP A 294 -4.73 -25.10 34.13
N VAL A 295 -4.20 -24.99 35.35
CA VAL A 295 -3.79 -23.70 35.94
C VAL A 295 -2.70 -23.00 35.09
N ALA A 296 -1.85 -23.77 34.42
CA ALA A 296 -0.85 -23.22 33.50
C ALA A 296 -1.51 -22.52 32.29
N LEU A 297 -2.67 -23.01 31.83
CA LEU A 297 -3.43 -22.38 30.76
C LEU A 297 -3.97 -21.01 31.19
N ARG A 298 -4.56 -20.90 32.39
CA ARG A 298 -4.98 -19.60 32.94
C ARG A 298 -3.81 -18.61 32.99
N ASN A 299 -2.68 -19.03 33.55
CA ASN A 299 -1.47 -18.20 33.64
C ASN A 299 -0.98 -17.76 32.24
N GLN A 300 -1.12 -18.60 31.22
CA GLN A 300 -0.78 -18.26 29.84
C GLN A 300 -1.68 -17.17 29.26
N TYR A 301 -2.98 -17.20 29.54
CA TYR A 301 -3.92 -16.14 29.13
C TYR A 301 -3.63 -14.81 29.82
N GLU A 302 -3.34 -14.81 31.13
CA GLU A 302 -2.95 -13.60 31.86
C GLU A 302 -1.68 -12.96 31.30
N LYS A 303 -0.70 -13.80 30.91
CA LYS A 303 0.55 -13.35 30.30
C LYS A 303 0.37 -12.82 28.88
N THR A 304 -0.43 -13.52 28.06
CA THR A 304 -0.54 -13.21 26.62
C THR A 304 -1.54 -12.10 26.35
N PHE A 305 -2.62 -12.03 27.13
CA PHE A 305 -3.70 -11.07 26.98
C PHE A 305 -3.98 -10.33 28.30
N PRO A 306 -3.01 -9.63 28.89
CA PRO A 306 -3.16 -9.01 30.21
C PRO A 306 -4.27 -7.94 30.26
N HIS A 307 -4.66 -7.37 29.11
CA HIS A 307 -5.75 -6.41 28.99
C HIS A 307 -7.15 -7.07 28.93
N LEU A 308 -7.22 -8.36 28.60
CA LEU A 308 -8.46 -9.15 28.54
C LEU A 308 -8.62 -10.09 29.74
N CYS A 309 -7.53 -10.65 30.25
CA CYS A 309 -7.50 -11.63 31.32
C CYS A 309 -6.66 -11.10 32.49
N ASN A 310 -7.32 -10.54 33.51
CA ASN A 310 -6.74 -10.14 34.79
C ASN A 310 -7.82 -10.13 35.88
N GLU A 311 -7.44 -9.96 37.15
CA GLU A 311 -8.39 -9.97 38.28
C GLU A 311 -9.58 -9.00 38.09
N ASN A 312 -9.33 -7.81 37.52
CA ASN A 312 -10.37 -6.81 37.29
C ASN A 312 -11.32 -7.20 36.15
N THR A 313 -10.83 -7.83 35.08
CA THR A 313 -11.69 -8.26 33.96
C THR A 313 -12.44 -9.55 34.27
N ASN A 314 -11.90 -10.41 35.15
CA ASN A 314 -12.53 -11.69 35.51
C ASN A 314 -13.96 -11.53 36.05
N ILE A 315 -14.18 -10.46 36.82
CA ILE A 315 -15.44 -10.16 37.49
C ILE A 315 -16.38 -9.28 36.65
N LYS A 316 -15.95 -8.78 35.49
CA LYS A 316 -16.80 -7.99 34.60
C LYS A 316 -17.80 -8.88 33.85
N PRO A 317 -18.95 -8.33 33.43
CA PRO A 317 -19.90 -9.05 32.58
C PRO A 317 -19.21 -9.65 31.35
N PHE A 318 -19.51 -10.91 31.04
CA PHE A 318 -19.00 -11.59 29.83
C PHE A 318 -19.40 -10.81 28.56
N VAL A 319 -20.57 -10.18 28.57
CA VAL A 319 -21.06 -9.31 27.49
C VAL A 319 -20.06 -8.18 27.17
N ASP A 320 -19.43 -7.57 28.17
CA ASP A 320 -18.42 -6.53 27.94
C ASP A 320 -17.17 -7.08 27.26
N PHE A 321 -16.71 -8.25 27.70
CA PHE A 321 -15.57 -8.93 27.11
C PHE A 321 -15.82 -9.22 25.63
N ILE A 322 -16.95 -9.85 25.29
CA ILE A 322 -17.19 -10.26 23.90
C ILE A 322 -17.52 -9.08 22.99
N MET A 323 -18.18 -8.02 23.50
CA MET A 323 -18.37 -6.78 22.74
C MET A 323 -17.04 -6.10 22.40
N ASN A 324 -16.04 -6.19 23.28
CA ASN A 324 -14.69 -5.70 22.99
C ASN A 324 -14.06 -6.49 21.83
N LEU A 325 -14.15 -7.83 21.84
CA LEU A 325 -13.68 -8.67 20.73
C LEU A 325 -14.40 -8.33 19.42
N TYR A 326 -15.72 -8.14 19.43
CA TYR A 326 -16.46 -7.72 18.23
C TYR A 326 -15.99 -6.37 17.70
N GLN A 327 -15.73 -5.41 18.58
CA GLN A 327 -15.23 -4.10 18.18
C GLN A 327 -13.84 -4.21 17.52
N MET A 328 -12.94 -5.01 18.08
CA MET A 328 -11.61 -5.23 17.49
C MET A 328 -11.68 -5.80 16.07
N HIS A 329 -12.56 -6.79 15.85
CA HIS A 329 -12.78 -7.36 14.52
C HIS A 329 -13.45 -6.36 13.58
N TYR A 330 -14.49 -5.66 14.05
CA TYR A 330 -15.19 -4.62 13.30
C TYR A 330 -14.23 -3.54 12.81
N ASP A 331 -13.38 -3.00 13.69
CA ASP A 331 -12.45 -1.92 13.34
C ASP A 331 -11.42 -2.37 12.30
N ASN A 332 -10.92 -3.61 12.41
CA ASN A 332 -9.99 -4.15 11.42
C ASN A 332 -10.66 -4.34 10.05
N LEU A 333 -11.89 -4.90 10.01
CA LEU A 333 -12.68 -5.00 8.76
C LEU A 333 -12.97 -3.61 8.18
N TYR A 334 -13.34 -2.64 9.04
CA TYR A 334 -13.64 -1.27 8.64
C TYR A 334 -12.43 -0.66 7.93
N ARG A 335 -11.24 -0.76 8.52
CA ARG A 335 -10.00 -0.25 7.92
C ARG A 335 -9.69 -0.89 6.57
N VAL A 336 -9.81 -2.21 6.47
CA VAL A 336 -9.51 -2.97 5.26
C VAL A 336 -10.50 -2.71 4.14
N VAL A 337 -11.78 -2.57 4.45
CA VAL A 337 -12.86 -2.45 3.45
C VAL A 337 -13.21 -1.01 3.15
N VAL A 338 -13.42 -0.15 4.15
CA VAL A 338 -13.93 1.21 3.93
C VAL A 338 -12.90 2.07 3.22
N PHE A 339 -11.63 2.02 3.66
CA PHE A 339 -10.54 2.79 3.06
C PHE A 339 -9.89 2.09 1.85
N TYR A 340 -10.50 1.02 1.33
CA TYR A 340 -9.95 0.28 0.20
C TYR A 340 -9.96 1.11 -1.08
N MET A 341 -8.77 1.29 -1.67
CA MET A 341 -8.57 2.13 -2.85
C MET A 341 -8.60 1.37 -4.18
N GLY A 342 -9.03 0.11 -4.18
CA GLY A 342 -9.17 -0.69 -5.39
C GLY A 342 -7.86 -1.25 -5.92
N CYS A 343 -7.97 -2.18 -6.85
CA CYS A 343 -6.87 -2.68 -7.65
C CYS A 343 -7.35 -3.02 -9.07
N GLU A 344 -6.48 -2.93 -10.07
CA GLU A 344 -6.81 -3.32 -11.45
C GLU A 344 -6.74 -4.85 -11.68
N ASN A 345 -6.21 -5.58 -10.70
CA ASN A 345 -6.12 -7.03 -10.69
C ASN A 345 -5.94 -7.51 -9.25
N ASN A 346 -6.86 -8.34 -8.80
CA ASN A 346 -6.84 -8.96 -7.49
C ASN A 346 -5.87 -10.16 -7.35
N GLY A 347 -4.97 -10.34 -8.32
CA GLY A 347 -4.11 -11.51 -8.46
C GLY A 347 -4.70 -12.64 -9.30
N TYR A 348 -5.99 -12.56 -9.65
CA TYR A 348 -6.76 -13.60 -10.36
C TYR A 348 -7.44 -13.09 -11.64
N GLY A 349 -7.05 -11.91 -12.12
CA GLY A 349 -7.52 -11.33 -13.37
C GLY A 349 -8.76 -10.43 -13.24
N VAL A 350 -9.28 -10.22 -12.03
CA VAL A 350 -10.47 -9.39 -11.79
C VAL A 350 -10.06 -8.02 -11.23
N PRO A 351 -10.46 -6.90 -11.86
CA PRO A 351 -10.30 -5.58 -11.26
C PRO A 351 -11.31 -5.38 -10.12
N LEU A 352 -10.86 -4.83 -9.01
CA LEU A 352 -11.70 -4.47 -7.88
C LEU A 352 -11.76 -2.93 -7.77
N PRO A 353 -12.97 -2.33 -7.80
CA PRO A 353 -13.09 -0.89 -7.61
C PRO A 353 -12.68 -0.48 -6.19
N ALA A 354 -12.26 0.78 -6.04
CA ALA A 354 -12.20 1.42 -4.74
C ALA A 354 -13.58 1.43 -4.08
N THR A 355 -13.64 1.39 -2.75
CA THR A 355 -14.91 1.27 -2.03
C THR A 355 -15.85 2.44 -2.30
N ASN A 356 -15.35 3.68 -2.35
CA ASN A 356 -16.16 4.84 -2.72
C ASN A 356 -16.81 4.68 -4.11
N SER A 357 -16.09 4.10 -5.07
CA SER A 357 -16.57 3.83 -6.42
C SER A 357 -17.57 2.67 -6.44
N ALA A 358 -17.31 1.60 -5.71
CA ALA A 358 -18.24 0.47 -5.57
C ALA A 358 -19.59 0.94 -5.01
N LEU A 359 -19.54 1.77 -3.95
CA LEU A 359 -20.73 2.37 -3.34
C LEU A 359 -21.47 3.26 -4.32
N TYR A 360 -20.76 4.19 -4.99
CA TYR A 360 -21.36 5.12 -5.95
C TYR A 360 -22.15 4.41 -7.07
N HIS A 361 -21.61 3.33 -7.63
CA HIS A 361 -22.27 2.63 -8.74
C HIS A 361 -23.37 1.65 -8.30
N LYS A 362 -23.49 1.37 -7.00
CA LYS A 362 -24.40 0.34 -6.46
C LYS A 362 -25.25 0.84 -5.27
N PRO A 363 -26.13 1.84 -5.46
CA PRO A 363 -27.16 2.17 -4.47
C PRO A 363 -27.99 0.98 -3.99
N SER A 364 -28.18 -0.03 -4.84
CA SER A 364 -28.90 -1.27 -4.51
C SER A 364 -28.37 -1.98 -3.26
N PHE A 365 -27.06 -1.98 -3.00
CA PHE A 365 -26.51 -2.69 -1.84
C PHE A 365 -27.10 -2.23 -0.52
N TYR A 366 -27.24 -0.92 -0.33
CA TYR A 366 -27.84 -0.37 0.89
C TYR A 366 -29.32 -0.74 0.99
N LYS A 367 -30.06 -0.61 -0.13
CA LYS A 367 -31.50 -0.92 -0.20
C LYS A 367 -31.76 -2.39 0.14
N ASP A 368 -30.96 -3.30 -0.40
CA ASP A 368 -31.04 -4.73 -0.15
C ASP A 368 -30.74 -5.08 1.31
N ILE A 369 -29.77 -4.40 1.93
CA ILE A 369 -29.43 -4.61 3.35
C ILE A 369 -30.56 -4.11 4.27
N VAL A 370 -31.16 -2.96 3.98
CA VAL A 370 -32.31 -2.43 4.73
C VAL A 370 -33.50 -3.38 4.61
N GLU A 371 -33.81 -3.85 3.40
CA GLU A 371 -34.91 -4.80 3.17
C GLU A 371 -34.65 -6.14 3.86
N TRP A 372 -33.40 -6.62 3.83
CA TRP A 372 -32.99 -7.80 4.57
C TRP A 372 -33.21 -7.61 6.08
N ALA A 373 -32.79 -6.47 6.65
CA ALA A 373 -32.93 -6.17 8.08
C ALA A 373 -34.41 -6.08 8.49
N ARG A 374 -35.27 -5.44 7.68
CA ARG A 374 -36.73 -5.43 7.85
C ARG A 374 -37.28 -6.84 7.85
N THR A 375 -36.88 -7.66 6.89
CA THR A 375 -37.28 -9.07 6.81
C THR A 375 -36.88 -9.84 8.06
N GLN A 376 -35.68 -9.61 8.61
CA GLN A 376 -35.26 -10.23 9.87
C GLN A 376 -36.16 -9.77 11.04
N ASN A 377 -36.48 -8.48 11.12
CA ASN A 377 -37.34 -7.90 12.16
C ASN A 377 -38.76 -8.50 12.15
N ILE A 378 -39.35 -8.72 10.97
CA ILE A 378 -40.71 -9.26 10.84
C ILE A 378 -40.78 -10.79 10.90
N THR A 379 -39.65 -11.49 10.71
CA THR A 379 -39.61 -12.97 10.73
C THR A 379 -38.98 -13.49 12.01
N ILE A 380 -37.65 -13.39 12.15
CA ILE A 380 -36.88 -13.95 13.26
C ILE A 380 -37.23 -13.23 14.57
N PHE A 381 -37.25 -11.89 14.54
CA PHE A 381 -37.40 -11.07 15.73
C PHE A 381 -38.84 -10.56 15.91
N SER A 382 -39.82 -11.16 15.24
CA SER A 382 -41.21 -10.65 15.24
C SER A 382 -41.80 -10.46 16.63
N LYS A 383 -41.57 -11.44 17.52
CA LYS A 383 -42.08 -11.49 18.91
C LYS A 383 -41.16 -10.81 19.93
N ASP A 384 -40.03 -10.30 19.48
CA ASP A 384 -39.02 -9.70 20.33
C ASP A 384 -39.30 -8.20 20.58
N ASP A 385 -38.74 -7.68 21.68
CA ASP A 385 -38.81 -6.27 22.04
C ASP A 385 -38.21 -5.38 20.94
N SER A 386 -38.75 -4.17 20.75
CA SER A 386 -38.28 -3.27 19.70
C SER A 386 -36.80 -2.93 19.84
N SER A 387 -36.27 -2.92 21.06
CA SER A 387 -34.89 -2.53 21.32
C SER A 387 -33.85 -3.62 21.03
N ILE A 388 -34.29 -4.83 20.68
CA ILE A 388 -33.46 -5.90 20.13
C ILE A 388 -33.72 -6.15 18.65
N LYS A 389 -34.50 -5.31 17.97
CA LYS A 389 -34.68 -5.29 16.52
C LYS A 389 -33.66 -4.37 15.86
N PHE A 390 -33.39 -4.57 14.58
CA PHE A 390 -32.55 -3.65 13.81
C PHE A 390 -33.20 -2.28 13.73
N ASP A 391 -32.43 -1.25 14.07
CA ASP A 391 -32.80 0.15 13.89
C ASP A 391 -32.43 0.63 12.48
N GLU A 392 -33.42 1.05 11.70
CA GLU A 392 -33.22 1.55 10.33
C GLU A 392 -32.52 2.91 10.28
N ASP A 393 -32.75 3.78 11.26
CA ASP A 393 -32.08 5.07 11.33
C ASP A 393 -30.59 4.89 11.66
N GLU A 394 -30.27 3.91 12.52
CA GLU A 394 -28.88 3.55 12.80
C GLU A 394 -28.20 2.90 11.60
N LEU A 395 -28.90 2.05 10.83
CA LEU A 395 -28.40 1.54 9.55
C LEU A 395 -28.06 2.69 8.59
N ARG A 396 -28.95 3.68 8.46
CA ARG A 396 -28.76 4.85 7.60
C ARG A 396 -27.57 5.70 8.04
N ARG A 397 -27.48 6.06 9.33
CA ARG A 397 -26.35 6.84 9.88
C ARG A 397 -25.01 6.14 9.68
N ARG A 398 -24.98 4.81 9.88
CA ARG A 398 -23.77 4.01 9.68
C ARG A 398 -23.39 3.91 8.21
N TYR A 399 -24.38 3.81 7.33
CA TYR A 399 -24.14 3.87 5.90
C TYR A 399 -23.58 5.21 5.47
N HIS A 400 -24.09 6.31 6.03
CA HIS A 400 -23.55 7.63 5.79
C HIS A 400 -22.09 7.74 6.24
N GLN A 401 -21.75 7.22 7.43
CA GLN A 401 -20.37 7.17 7.89
C GLN A 401 -19.48 6.38 6.92
N VAL A 402 -19.88 5.16 6.54
CA VAL A 402 -19.11 4.33 5.59
C VAL A 402 -18.95 5.03 4.24
N TRP A 403 -20.01 5.67 3.73
CA TRP A 403 -19.97 6.46 2.51
C TRP A 403 -18.94 7.59 2.61
N ARG A 404 -19.06 8.46 3.63
CA ARG A 404 -18.14 9.57 3.87
C ARG A 404 -16.69 9.07 3.98
N ASP A 405 -16.46 8.08 4.83
CA ASP A 405 -15.12 7.63 5.19
C ASP A 405 -14.43 6.91 4.02
N ALA A 406 -15.19 6.25 3.13
CA ALA A 406 -14.65 5.67 1.90
C ALA A 406 -14.06 6.70 0.94
N TYR A 407 -14.54 7.94 0.99
CA TYR A 407 -14.00 9.06 0.23
C TYR A 407 -12.82 9.76 0.94
N ALA A 408 -12.52 9.45 2.21
CA ALA A 408 -11.49 10.15 2.98
C ALA A 408 -10.08 10.08 2.36
N PRO A 409 -9.58 8.91 1.89
CA PRO A 409 -8.19 8.82 1.42
C PRO A 409 -7.88 9.73 0.23
N THR A 410 -8.73 9.70 -0.80
CA THR A 410 -8.56 10.57 -1.98
C THR A 410 -8.85 12.03 -1.70
N PHE A 411 -9.67 12.35 -0.69
CA PHE A 411 -9.98 13.73 -0.33
C PHE A 411 -8.83 14.35 0.47
N ARG A 412 -8.22 13.56 1.36
CA ARG A 412 -6.96 13.89 2.03
C ARG A 412 -5.89 14.24 1.00
N ASP A 413 -5.69 13.40 -0.02
CA ASP A 413 -4.66 13.63 -1.02
C ASP A 413 -4.83 14.98 -1.73
N LEU A 414 -6.06 15.33 -2.12
CA LEU A 414 -6.35 16.64 -2.71
C LEU A 414 -6.00 17.80 -1.76
N LEU A 415 -6.30 17.64 -0.46
CA LEU A 415 -6.00 18.65 0.55
C LEU A 415 -4.49 18.78 0.78
N HIS A 416 -3.78 17.66 0.93
CA HIS A 416 -2.33 17.63 1.08
C HIS A 416 -1.61 18.19 -0.15
N ASP A 417 -2.09 17.86 -1.36
CA ASP A 417 -1.59 18.43 -2.62
C ASP A 417 -1.79 19.94 -2.66
N SER A 418 -2.93 20.47 -2.19
CA SER A 418 -3.17 21.91 -2.12
C SER A 418 -2.22 22.63 -1.14
N TYR A 419 -1.94 21.99 -0.01
CA TYR A 419 -0.98 22.48 0.97
C TYR A 419 0.45 22.48 0.41
N SER A 420 0.86 21.36 -0.21
CA SER A 420 2.17 21.22 -0.86
C SER A 420 2.37 22.23 -1.99
N LEU A 421 1.35 22.45 -2.84
CA LEU A 421 1.41 23.44 -3.90
C LEU A 421 1.55 24.87 -3.35
N THR A 422 0.78 25.21 -2.32
CA THR A 422 0.87 26.52 -1.64
C THR A 422 2.29 26.76 -1.12
N ASN A 423 2.85 25.74 -0.49
CA ASN A 423 4.20 25.74 0.06
C ASN A 423 5.31 25.84 -1.01
N LYS A 424 5.20 25.07 -2.09
CA LYS A 424 6.13 25.16 -3.24
C LYS A 424 6.15 26.58 -3.81
N LEU A 425 4.97 27.18 -3.98
CA LEU A 425 4.88 28.55 -4.48
C LEU A 425 5.45 29.56 -3.47
N LEU A 426 5.19 29.38 -2.17
CA LEU A 426 5.78 30.21 -1.12
C LEU A 426 7.31 30.19 -1.17
N GLN A 427 7.92 29.01 -1.30
CA GLN A 427 9.37 28.87 -1.44
C GLN A 427 9.91 29.58 -2.69
N GLN A 428 9.18 29.53 -3.81
CA GLN A 428 9.61 30.20 -5.05
C GLN A 428 9.57 31.73 -4.97
N VAL A 429 8.66 32.29 -4.17
CA VAL A 429 8.50 33.76 -4.07
C VAL A 429 9.19 34.37 -2.85
N SER A 430 9.83 33.56 -2.00
CA SER A 430 10.52 33.99 -0.78
C SER A 430 12.04 34.04 -0.96
N THR A 431 12.71 34.91 -0.23
CA THR A 431 14.19 35.05 -0.22
C THR A 431 14.88 34.19 0.85
N PHE A 432 14.12 33.73 1.85
CA PHE A 432 14.61 32.86 2.92
C PHE A 432 14.09 31.44 2.71
N HIS A 433 14.91 30.45 3.09
CA HIS A 433 14.46 29.06 3.13
C HIS A 433 13.39 28.92 4.21
N VAL A 434 12.14 28.74 3.78
CA VAL A 434 11.03 28.43 4.68
C VAL A 434 11.10 26.93 4.98
N VAL A 435 11.41 26.58 6.24
CA VAL A 435 11.27 25.20 6.74
C VAL A 435 9.78 24.92 6.84
N LEU A 436 9.34 23.88 6.15
CA LEU A 436 7.94 23.48 6.09
C LEU A 436 7.77 22.17 6.85
N ASP A 437 6.76 22.12 7.72
CA ASP A 437 6.36 20.89 8.36
C ASP A 437 5.65 20.00 7.33
N GLU A 438 6.04 18.73 7.27
CA GLU A 438 5.31 17.72 6.51
C GLU A 438 3.96 17.46 7.20
N VAL A 439 2.88 17.41 6.43
CA VAL A 439 1.57 17.03 6.96
C VAL A 439 1.52 15.51 7.03
N GLU A 440 1.70 14.96 8.23
CA GLU A 440 1.61 13.51 8.45
C GLU A 440 0.28 13.15 9.14
N GLY A 441 -0.51 12.32 8.48
CA GLY A 441 -1.72 11.70 9.03
C GLY A 441 -1.52 10.21 9.30
N LYS A 442 -2.46 9.60 10.03
CA LYS A 442 -2.47 8.13 10.19
C LYS A 442 -2.65 7.44 8.85
N LYS A 443 -2.11 6.23 8.73
CA LYS A 443 -2.33 5.37 7.57
C LYS A 443 -3.61 4.54 7.78
N PRO A 444 -4.33 4.16 6.71
CA PRO A 444 -5.47 3.24 6.83
C PRO A 444 -5.15 1.91 7.50
N THR A 445 -3.88 1.48 7.48
CA THR A 445 -3.39 0.25 8.12
C THR A 445 -3.01 0.43 9.60
N ASP A 446 -3.17 1.63 10.17
CA ASP A 446 -2.85 1.90 11.57
C ASP A 446 -3.94 1.33 12.48
N ASP A 447 -3.58 0.42 13.38
CA ASP A 447 -4.50 -0.23 14.32
C ASP A 447 -5.09 0.74 15.35
N THR A 448 -4.49 1.92 15.53
CA THR A 448 -4.98 2.99 16.43
C THR A 448 -5.91 3.98 15.72
N LEU A 449 -6.19 3.78 14.42
CA LEU A 449 -7.12 4.62 13.66
C LEU A 449 -8.55 4.37 14.15
N THR A 450 -9.15 5.41 14.73
CA THR A 450 -10.50 5.38 15.32
C THR A 450 -11.48 6.29 14.58
N ASN A 451 -10.97 7.28 13.85
CA ASN A 451 -11.76 8.24 13.07
C ASN A 451 -11.06 8.55 11.74
N ALA A 452 -11.82 8.63 10.64
CA ALA A 452 -11.32 9.03 9.32
C ALA A 452 -10.62 10.41 9.31
N TRP A 453 -10.99 11.34 10.20
CA TRP A 453 -10.26 12.62 10.34
C TRP A 453 -8.78 12.45 10.67
N GLU A 454 -8.40 11.39 11.40
CA GLU A 454 -6.99 11.17 11.75
C GLU A 454 -6.12 10.86 10.52
N LEU A 455 -6.71 10.48 9.38
CA LEU A 455 -6.01 10.33 8.10
C LEU A 455 -5.51 11.67 7.54
N PHE A 456 -6.16 12.78 7.90
CA PHE A 456 -5.82 14.11 7.40
C PHE A 456 -4.60 14.71 8.09
N GLY A 457 -4.27 14.23 9.30
CA GLY A 457 -3.15 14.73 10.08
C GLY A 457 -3.39 16.13 10.65
N THR A 458 -2.36 16.67 11.31
CA THR A 458 -2.39 18.06 11.80
C THR A 458 -1.83 18.96 10.70
N MET A 459 -2.68 19.79 10.09
CA MET A 459 -2.25 20.77 9.11
C MET A 459 -1.73 22.05 9.80
N PRO A 460 -0.51 22.51 9.51
CA PRO A 460 -0.02 23.77 10.04
C PRO A 460 -0.88 24.94 9.55
N GLU A 461 -1.05 25.93 10.43
CA GLU A 461 -1.88 27.11 10.12
C GLU A 461 -1.25 27.95 9.01
N LEU A 462 -1.98 28.08 7.89
CA LEU A 462 -1.68 29.06 6.85
C LEU A 462 -2.46 30.35 7.11
N SER A 463 -1.77 31.42 7.50
CA SER A 463 -2.39 32.74 7.63
C SER A 463 -1.70 33.76 6.72
N LEU A 464 -2.51 34.62 6.10
CA LEU A 464 -1.99 35.70 5.25
C LEU A 464 -1.10 36.67 6.04
N GLU A 465 -1.38 36.87 7.33
CA GLU A 465 -0.55 37.70 8.22
C GLU A 465 0.87 37.14 8.38
N LYS A 466 1.02 35.82 8.52
CA LYS A 466 2.33 35.15 8.63
C LYS A 466 3.04 35.05 7.27
N ILE A 467 2.29 34.84 6.20
CA ILE A 467 2.83 34.55 4.87
C ILE A 467 3.21 35.82 4.11
N THR A 468 2.40 36.88 4.19
CA THR A 468 2.63 38.13 3.41
C THR A 468 4.01 38.76 3.63
N PRO A 469 4.56 38.81 4.87
CA PRO A 469 5.91 39.35 5.12
C PRO A 469 7.05 38.54 4.47
N LEU A 470 6.81 37.28 4.12
CA LEU A 470 7.83 36.39 3.55
C LEU A 470 7.96 36.55 2.03
N ILE A 471 6.97 37.18 1.39
CA ILE A 471 6.91 37.35 -0.07
C ILE A 471 7.90 38.43 -0.51
N SER A 472 8.87 38.04 -1.34
CA SER A 472 9.93 38.91 -1.87
C SER A 472 9.77 39.34 -3.33
N VAL A 473 8.65 39.00 -3.97
CA VAL A 473 8.32 39.45 -5.33
C VAL A 473 7.51 40.75 -5.32
N ASP A 474 7.52 41.47 -6.44
CA ASP A 474 6.79 42.74 -6.61
C ASP A 474 5.30 42.64 -6.27
N LYS A 475 4.72 43.76 -5.81
CA LYS A 475 3.31 43.81 -5.41
C LYS A 475 2.34 43.44 -6.53
N ASP A 476 2.73 43.72 -7.79
CA ASP A 476 1.94 43.45 -8.99
C ASP A 476 2.23 42.08 -9.62
N SER A 477 3.13 41.29 -9.00
CA SER A 477 3.47 39.94 -9.47
C SER A 477 2.26 39.01 -9.41
N LYS A 478 1.97 38.33 -10.52
CA LYS A 478 0.91 37.31 -10.59
C LYS A 478 1.17 36.13 -9.65
N LEU A 479 2.43 35.83 -9.33
CA LEU A 479 2.80 34.78 -8.37
C LEU A 479 2.41 35.16 -6.93
N ARG A 480 2.49 36.46 -6.58
CA ARG A 480 2.01 36.98 -5.30
C ARG A 480 0.49 36.82 -5.19
N THR A 481 -0.24 37.20 -6.23
CA THR A 481 -1.70 37.00 -6.30
C THR A 481 -2.06 35.51 -6.20
N ALA A 482 -1.37 34.64 -6.92
CA ALA A 482 -1.60 33.20 -6.88
C ALA A 482 -1.37 32.62 -5.49
N LEU A 483 -0.31 33.03 -4.79
CA LEU A 483 -0.01 32.56 -3.44
C LEU A 483 -1.10 32.97 -2.43
N ILE A 484 -1.54 34.23 -2.47
CA ILE A 484 -2.62 34.71 -1.59
C ILE A 484 -3.89 33.89 -1.82
N LEU A 485 -4.28 33.69 -3.08
CA LEU A 485 -5.46 32.89 -3.42
C LEU A 485 -5.32 31.42 -3.00
N LEU A 486 -4.12 30.83 -3.12
CA LEU A 486 -3.85 29.45 -2.70
C LEU A 486 -3.89 29.27 -1.18
N VAL A 487 -3.40 30.25 -0.42
CA VAL A 487 -3.51 30.27 1.04
C VAL A 487 -4.99 30.29 1.46
N GLU A 488 -5.77 31.21 0.89
CA GLU A 488 -7.20 31.29 1.20
C GLU A 488 -7.95 30.01 0.80
N PHE A 489 -7.69 29.50 -0.41
CA PHE A 489 -8.26 28.25 -0.90
C PHE A 489 -7.95 27.09 0.03
N THR A 490 -6.68 26.88 0.39
CA THR A 490 -6.23 25.75 1.22
C THR A 490 -6.80 25.85 2.64
N THR A 491 -6.83 27.05 3.23
CA THR A 491 -7.40 27.26 4.57
C THR A 491 -8.91 26.98 4.59
N GLN A 492 -9.65 27.46 3.59
CA GLN A 492 -11.08 27.13 3.47
C GLN A 492 -11.28 25.65 3.19
N PHE A 493 -10.49 25.04 2.31
CA PHE A 493 -10.58 23.61 1.99
C PHE A 493 -10.39 22.74 3.25
N HIS A 494 -9.38 23.07 4.06
CA HIS A 494 -9.13 22.42 5.34
C HIS A 494 -10.30 22.60 6.32
N ALA A 495 -10.88 23.80 6.41
CA ALA A 495 -12.03 24.05 7.27
C ALA A 495 -13.27 23.22 6.87
N VAL A 496 -13.55 23.12 5.56
CA VAL A 496 -14.64 22.28 5.03
C VAL A 496 -14.40 20.81 5.38
N ALA A 497 -13.18 20.31 5.15
CA ALA A 497 -12.80 18.94 5.48
C ALA A 497 -12.97 18.66 6.99
N LYS A 498 -12.46 19.57 7.83
CA LYS A 498 -12.51 19.46 9.28
C LYS A 498 -13.94 19.35 9.79
N THR A 499 -14.82 20.27 9.38
CA THR A 499 -16.22 20.31 9.83
C THR A 499 -16.95 19.00 9.53
N TYR A 500 -16.75 18.42 8.35
CA TYR A 500 -17.49 17.23 7.92
C TYR A 500 -16.90 15.91 8.43
N TYR A 501 -15.59 15.74 8.38
CA TYR A 501 -14.93 14.48 8.77
C TYR A 501 -14.70 14.36 10.28
N GLN A 502 -14.67 15.45 11.05
CA GLN A 502 -14.60 15.38 12.52
C GLN A 502 -15.93 15.00 13.17
N LYS A 503 -17.05 15.08 12.44
CA LYS A 503 -18.38 14.83 13.02
C LYS A 503 -18.56 13.37 13.42
N ASP A 504 -19.01 13.13 14.64
CA ASP A 504 -19.33 11.79 15.13
C ASP A 504 -20.53 11.21 14.36
N ARG A 505 -20.55 9.89 14.15
CA ARG A 505 -21.66 9.17 13.46
C ARG A 505 -23.04 9.56 14.00
N LYS A 506 -23.17 9.69 15.32
CA LYS A 506 -24.43 9.99 16.00
C LYS A 506 -25.01 11.35 15.60
N ASP A 507 -24.15 12.28 15.19
CA ASP A 507 -24.49 13.67 14.83
C ASP A 507 -24.44 13.90 13.31
N LEU A 508 -24.07 12.89 12.52
CA LEU A 508 -23.93 12.95 11.07
C LEU A 508 -25.31 12.80 10.39
N THR A 509 -25.69 13.80 9.61
CA THR A 509 -26.99 13.84 8.89
C THR A 509 -26.79 14.12 7.40
N GLU A 510 -27.81 13.82 6.60
CA GLU A 510 -27.81 14.06 5.14
C GLU A 510 -27.56 15.54 4.81
N GLU A 511 -28.10 16.45 5.62
CA GLU A 511 -27.88 17.90 5.49
C GLU A 511 -26.40 18.28 5.64
N ASP A 512 -25.63 17.59 6.50
CA ASP A 512 -24.19 17.85 6.63
C ASP A 512 -23.44 17.54 5.34
N ASN A 513 -23.84 16.49 4.61
CA ASN A 513 -23.22 16.14 3.33
C ASN A 513 -23.63 17.11 2.22
N LEU A 514 -24.87 17.61 2.26
CA LEU A 514 -25.33 18.64 1.34
C LEU A 514 -24.54 19.94 1.55
N GLU A 515 -24.45 20.41 2.80
CA GLU A 515 -23.66 21.60 3.15
C GLU A 515 -22.18 21.43 2.74
N PHE A 516 -21.58 20.27 3.06
CA PHE A 516 -20.23 19.93 2.62
C PHE A 516 -20.08 20.03 1.10
N SER A 517 -21.00 19.43 0.33
CA SER A 517 -20.97 19.45 -1.13
C SER A 517 -21.12 20.86 -1.71
N GLU A 518 -22.01 21.69 -1.14
CA GLU A 518 -22.21 23.08 -1.53
C GLU A 518 -20.96 23.93 -1.24
N GLN A 519 -20.33 23.76 -0.09
CA GLN A 519 -19.09 24.46 0.26
C GLN A 519 -17.94 24.09 -0.71
N LEU A 520 -17.86 22.84 -1.17
CA LEU A 520 -16.87 22.44 -2.19
C LEU A 520 -17.16 23.05 -3.57
N VAL A 521 -18.44 23.15 -3.98
CA VAL A 521 -18.81 23.85 -5.22
C VAL A 521 -18.46 25.33 -5.15
N GLN A 522 -18.71 25.98 -4.01
CA GLN A 522 -18.32 27.37 -3.78
C GLN A 522 -16.80 27.54 -3.84
N LEU A 523 -16.05 26.65 -3.19
CA LEU A 523 -14.59 26.66 -3.21
C LEU A 523 -14.05 26.56 -4.65
N TYR A 524 -14.57 25.60 -5.44
CA TYR A 524 -14.20 25.46 -6.85
C TYR A 524 -14.52 26.73 -7.66
N THR A 525 -15.75 27.24 -7.54
CA THR A 525 -16.23 28.38 -8.33
C THR A 525 -15.49 29.69 -7.98
N ASN A 526 -15.20 29.91 -6.70
CA ASN A 526 -14.57 31.13 -6.20
C ASN A 526 -13.09 31.25 -6.58
N TYR A 527 -12.38 30.12 -6.66
CA TYR A 527 -10.92 30.08 -6.76
C TYR A 527 -10.38 29.54 -8.09
N ASN A 528 -11.04 28.57 -8.73
CA ASN A 528 -10.48 27.84 -9.87
C ASN A 528 -9.99 28.77 -11.00
N LEU A 529 -10.87 29.65 -11.50
CA LEU A 529 -10.51 30.56 -12.59
C LEU A 529 -9.41 31.55 -12.17
N LYS A 530 -9.53 32.14 -10.98
CA LYS A 530 -8.61 33.19 -10.48
C LYS A 530 -7.21 32.65 -10.27
N ILE A 531 -7.09 31.47 -9.66
CA ILE A 531 -5.79 30.81 -9.44
C ILE A 531 -5.17 30.39 -10.78
N ARG A 532 -5.94 29.78 -11.68
CA ARG A 532 -5.44 29.39 -13.01
C ARG A 532 -4.97 30.58 -13.84
N GLN A 533 -5.70 31.69 -13.82
CA GLN A 533 -5.28 32.94 -14.49
C GLN A 533 -3.99 33.50 -13.89
N SER A 534 -3.83 33.42 -12.56
CA SER A 534 -2.63 33.92 -11.87
C SER A 534 -1.41 33.02 -12.08
N LEU A 535 -1.62 31.72 -12.28
CA LEU A 535 -0.57 30.72 -12.56
C LEU A 535 -0.34 30.45 -14.06
N ALA A 536 -1.03 31.16 -14.96
CA ALA A 536 -1.02 30.84 -16.40
C ALA A 536 0.38 30.84 -17.04
N HIS A 537 1.32 31.60 -16.48
CA HIS A 537 2.71 31.68 -16.94
C HIS A 537 3.64 30.63 -16.32
N THR A 538 3.13 29.78 -15.43
CA THR A 538 3.87 28.69 -14.75
C THR A 538 3.20 27.35 -15.05
N SER A 539 3.56 26.72 -16.17
CA SER A 539 2.92 25.49 -16.67
C SER A 539 2.90 24.35 -15.64
N THR A 540 3.97 24.18 -14.85
CA THR A 540 4.05 23.16 -13.80
C THR A 540 3.06 23.41 -12.65
N LEU A 541 3.09 24.60 -12.03
CA LEU A 541 2.20 24.93 -10.90
C LEU A 541 0.73 25.00 -11.32
N ALA A 542 0.45 25.53 -12.52
CA ALA A 542 -0.89 25.53 -13.09
C ALA A 542 -1.41 24.11 -13.34
N GLY A 543 -0.53 23.21 -13.79
CA GLY A 543 -0.83 21.79 -13.98
C GLY A 543 -1.12 21.06 -12.67
N GLU A 544 -0.36 21.33 -11.61
CA GLU A 544 -0.62 20.82 -10.25
C GLU A 544 -1.98 21.31 -9.72
N PHE A 545 -2.23 22.62 -9.77
CA PHE A 545 -3.52 23.18 -9.34
C PHE A 545 -4.71 22.63 -10.15
N ASN A 546 -4.54 22.47 -11.46
CA ASN A 546 -5.59 21.92 -12.31
C ASN A 546 -5.98 20.50 -11.91
N ARG A 547 -5.03 19.67 -11.46
CA ARG A 547 -5.34 18.32 -10.93
C ARG A 547 -6.18 18.41 -9.66
N ILE A 548 -5.83 19.30 -8.73
CA ILE A 548 -6.60 19.55 -7.50
C ILE A 548 -8.01 20.02 -7.84
N ALA A 549 -8.15 21.02 -8.71
CA ALA A 549 -9.43 21.58 -9.11
C ALA A 549 -10.34 20.56 -9.81
N VAL A 550 -9.78 19.73 -10.71
CA VAL A 550 -10.53 18.65 -11.37
C VAL A 550 -10.97 17.59 -10.36
N GLY A 551 -10.09 17.21 -9.43
CA GLY A 551 -10.43 16.27 -8.35
C GLY A 551 -11.57 16.80 -7.48
N LEU A 552 -11.47 18.07 -7.03
CA LEU A 552 -12.52 18.73 -6.24
C LEU A 552 -13.87 18.75 -6.96
N LYS A 553 -13.87 19.06 -8.27
CA LYS A 553 -15.09 19.02 -9.09
C LYS A 553 -15.69 17.61 -9.16
N GLN A 554 -14.87 16.59 -9.41
CA GLN A 554 -15.34 15.21 -9.43
C GLN A 554 -15.94 14.78 -8.09
N TYR A 555 -15.37 15.26 -6.98
CA TYR A 555 -15.92 15.07 -5.64
C TYR A 555 -17.31 15.66 -5.48
N THR A 556 -17.52 16.90 -5.92
CA THR A 556 -18.85 17.55 -5.84
C THR A 556 -19.93 16.82 -6.62
N GLU A 557 -19.54 16.13 -7.71
CA GLU A 557 -20.48 15.38 -8.55
C GLU A 557 -20.77 13.98 -7.98
N ARG A 558 -19.83 13.37 -7.26
CA ARG A 558 -19.90 11.96 -6.85
C ARG A 558 -20.20 11.73 -5.38
N ALA A 559 -19.81 12.65 -4.50
CA ALA A 559 -19.93 12.49 -3.05
C ALA A 559 -21.25 13.01 -2.47
N ASN A 560 -22.31 13.11 -3.28
CA ASN A 560 -23.65 13.51 -2.83
C ASN A 560 -24.44 12.30 -2.33
N PHE A 561 -24.51 12.15 -1.01
CA PHE A 561 -25.12 11.03 -0.33
C PHE A 561 -26.64 10.97 -0.51
N GLN A 562 -27.33 12.12 -0.47
CA GLN A 562 -28.79 12.15 -0.61
C GLN A 562 -29.23 11.77 -2.04
N LEU A 563 -28.50 12.25 -3.05
CA LEU A 563 -28.71 11.84 -4.43
C LEU A 563 -28.45 10.33 -4.60
N HIS A 564 -27.38 9.82 -3.98
CA HIS A 564 -27.06 8.39 -3.98
C HIS A 564 -28.19 7.53 -3.41
N LEU A 565 -28.81 7.92 -2.30
CA LEU A 565 -29.93 7.17 -1.71
C LEU A 565 -31.18 7.11 -2.60
N THR A 566 -31.39 8.11 -3.46
CA THR A 566 -32.59 8.27 -4.29
C THR A 566 -32.44 7.73 -5.73
N THR A 567 -31.24 7.33 -6.12
CA THR A 567 -30.93 6.85 -7.49
C THR A 567 -30.90 5.32 -7.60
N THR A 568 -30.98 4.80 -8.83
CA THR A 568 -30.79 3.36 -9.14
C THR A 568 -29.41 3.09 -9.72
N ASP A 569 -28.97 1.82 -9.67
CA ASP A 569 -27.71 1.38 -10.27
C ASP A 569 -27.62 1.73 -11.77
N GLU A 570 -28.73 1.61 -12.50
CA GLU A 570 -28.82 1.96 -13.92
C GLU A 570 -28.61 3.45 -14.17
N GLN A 571 -29.27 4.30 -13.37
CA GLN A 571 -29.14 5.76 -13.47
C GLN A 571 -27.70 6.21 -13.19
N MET A 572 -27.01 5.57 -12.24
CA MET A 572 -25.61 5.86 -11.92
C MET A 572 -24.66 5.43 -13.05
N LYS A 573 -24.95 4.30 -13.72
CA LYS A 573 -24.21 3.88 -14.92
C LYS A 573 -24.39 4.87 -16.07
N GLU A 574 -25.60 5.32 -16.33
CA GLU A 574 -25.90 6.29 -17.39
C GLU A 574 -25.22 7.65 -17.16
N ALA A 575 -25.22 8.15 -15.91
CA ALA A 575 -24.51 9.37 -15.53
C ALA A 575 -22.99 9.30 -15.78
N THR A 576 -22.42 8.10 -15.67
CA THR A 576 -20.99 7.84 -15.89
C THR A 576 -20.65 7.76 -17.39
N VAL A 577 -21.56 7.27 -18.24
CA VAL A 577 -21.37 7.25 -19.71
C VAL A 577 -21.50 8.64 -20.34
N ALA A 578 -22.23 9.56 -19.69
CA ALA A 578 -22.36 10.96 -20.12
C ALA A 578 -21.13 11.84 -19.79
N THR A 579 -20.17 11.32 -19.01
CA THR A 579 -18.85 11.94 -18.83
C THR A 579 -17.83 11.13 -19.65
N THR A 580 -17.30 11.77 -20.70
CA THR A 580 -16.30 11.21 -21.62
C THR A 580 -15.27 10.35 -20.87
N PRO A 581 -14.99 9.10 -21.29
CA PRO A 581 -13.85 8.37 -20.79
C PRO A 581 -12.63 9.28 -20.98
N LYS A 582 -11.87 9.54 -19.90
CA LYS A 582 -10.54 10.13 -20.07
C LYS A 582 -9.81 9.24 -21.07
N GLU A 583 -9.52 9.78 -22.24
CA GLU A 583 -8.72 9.11 -23.25
C GLU A 583 -7.36 8.82 -22.58
N ILE A 584 -7.16 7.56 -22.19
CA ILE A 584 -5.89 7.12 -21.60
C ILE A 584 -4.91 7.17 -22.76
N LEU A 585 -4.00 8.14 -22.70
CA LEU A 585 -2.96 8.27 -23.71
C LEU A 585 -2.18 6.95 -23.81
N PRO A 586 -1.84 6.49 -25.03
CA PRO A 586 -1.04 5.28 -25.22
C PRO A 586 0.23 5.29 -24.35
N HIS A 587 0.71 4.12 -23.93
CA HIS A 587 1.90 4.02 -23.08
C HIS A 587 3.15 4.61 -23.75
N THR A 588 3.19 4.61 -25.08
CA THR A 588 4.25 5.21 -25.91
C THR A 588 4.07 6.69 -26.19
N HIS A 589 3.05 7.35 -25.65
CA HIS A 589 2.86 8.79 -25.80
C HIS A 589 3.94 9.59 -25.06
N GLU A 590 4.41 10.70 -25.64
CA GLU A 590 5.55 11.47 -25.12
C GLU A 590 5.35 11.92 -23.66
N ASP A 591 4.18 12.48 -23.33
CA ASP A 591 3.87 12.91 -21.96
C ASP A 591 3.83 11.75 -20.95
N VAL A 592 3.46 10.54 -21.40
CA VAL A 592 3.47 9.35 -20.56
C VAL A 592 4.91 8.90 -20.32
N ILE A 593 5.75 8.90 -21.36
CA ILE A 593 7.18 8.57 -21.25
C ILE A 593 7.90 9.59 -20.34
N ARG A 594 7.55 10.88 -20.43
CA ARG A 594 8.09 11.91 -19.53
C ARG A 594 7.71 11.63 -18.08
N GLN A 595 6.44 11.35 -17.81
CA GLN A 595 5.97 10.96 -16.48
C GLN A 595 6.62 9.68 -15.96
N PHE A 596 6.84 8.71 -16.85
CA PHE A 596 7.56 7.48 -16.52
C PHE A 596 8.97 7.77 -16.03
N ASN A 597 9.74 8.60 -16.75
CA ASN A 597 11.09 8.98 -16.35
C ASN A 597 11.08 9.73 -15.01
N ASP A 598 10.22 10.74 -14.85
CA ASP A 598 10.11 11.48 -13.59
C ASP A 598 9.80 10.55 -12.41
N SER A 599 8.85 9.63 -12.57
CA SER A 599 8.47 8.66 -11.54
C SER A 599 9.59 7.65 -11.24
N LEU A 600 10.31 7.17 -12.26
CA LEU A 600 11.43 6.24 -12.09
C LEU A 600 12.55 6.82 -11.25
N PHE A 601 12.97 8.06 -11.55
CA PHE A 601 14.05 8.70 -10.81
C PHE A 601 13.58 9.22 -9.44
N LEU A 602 12.32 9.67 -9.31
CA LEU A 602 11.77 10.01 -8.00
C LEU A 602 11.63 8.78 -7.09
N TRP A 603 11.24 7.63 -7.65
CA TRP A 603 11.23 6.37 -6.95
C TRP A 603 12.62 5.97 -6.44
N ALA A 604 13.63 6.03 -7.32
CA ALA A 604 15.00 5.73 -6.93
C ALA A 604 15.51 6.69 -5.83
N LYS A 605 15.14 7.97 -5.86
CA LYS A 605 15.48 8.97 -4.83
C LYS A 605 14.96 8.61 -3.44
N ASN A 606 13.74 8.08 -3.36
CA ASN A 606 13.05 7.82 -2.10
C ASN A 606 13.38 6.44 -1.50
N LEU A 607 14.17 5.62 -2.19
CA LEU A 607 14.68 4.37 -1.64
C LEU A 607 15.91 4.60 -0.77
N ARG A 608 16.06 3.75 0.26
CA ARG A 608 17.34 3.68 0.97
C ARG A 608 18.43 3.20 0.01
N PRO A 609 19.68 3.69 0.12
CA PRO A 609 20.77 3.28 -0.75
C PRO A 609 20.95 1.75 -0.83
N GLU A 610 20.71 1.04 0.25
CA GLU A 610 20.84 -0.42 0.34
C GLU A 610 19.74 -1.13 -0.47
N ASP A 611 18.50 -0.63 -0.43
CA ASP A 611 17.36 -1.23 -1.13
C ASP A 611 17.52 -1.11 -2.65
N LEU A 612 17.90 0.08 -3.14
CA LEU A 612 18.20 0.28 -4.56
C LEU A 612 19.36 -0.62 -5.02
N SER A 613 20.40 -0.74 -4.18
CA SER A 613 21.54 -1.62 -4.48
C SER A 613 21.12 -3.08 -4.54
N HIS A 614 20.23 -3.50 -3.65
CA HIS A 614 19.69 -4.85 -3.60
C HIS A 614 18.91 -5.16 -4.88
N HIS A 615 17.95 -4.32 -5.27
CA HIS A 615 17.17 -4.52 -6.50
C HIS A 615 18.05 -4.61 -7.75
N ILE A 616 19.00 -3.68 -7.91
CA ILE A 616 19.91 -3.68 -9.07
C ILE A 616 20.81 -4.92 -9.07
N SER A 617 21.36 -5.30 -7.91
CA SER A 617 22.23 -6.49 -7.80
C SER A 617 21.45 -7.77 -8.09
N GLU A 618 20.21 -7.87 -7.60
CA GLU A 618 19.33 -9.01 -7.83
C GLU A 618 18.99 -9.15 -9.32
N ILE A 619 18.71 -8.04 -10.02
CA ILE A 619 18.49 -8.05 -11.47
C ILE A 619 19.75 -8.51 -12.20
N ILE A 620 20.92 -8.02 -11.78
CA ILE A 620 22.20 -8.43 -12.36
C ILE A 620 22.39 -9.94 -12.19
N ASP A 621 22.18 -10.46 -10.99
CA ASP A 621 22.44 -11.87 -10.65
C ASP A 621 21.44 -12.84 -11.29
N LYS A 622 20.16 -12.46 -11.36
CA LYS A 622 19.11 -13.33 -11.91
C LYS A 622 19.01 -13.28 -13.43
N TYR A 623 19.26 -12.13 -14.06
CA TYR A 623 18.92 -11.91 -15.47
C TYR A 623 20.10 -11.48 -16.34
N TYR A 624 21.14 -10.86 -15.78
CA TYR A 624 22.27 -10.32 -16.55
C TYR A 624 23.54 -11.19 -16.52
N ALA A 625 23.91 -11.79 -15.39
CA ALA A 625 25.16 -12.53 -15.25
C ALA A 625 25.22 -13.73 -16.23
N PRO A 626 26.30 -13.88 -17.02
CA PRO A 626 26.43 -15.00 -17.93
C PRO A 626 26.79 -16.29 -17.20
N THR A 627 26.32 -17.44 -17.71
CA THR A 627 26.66 -18.77 -17.19
C THR A 627 28.14 -19.12 -17.40
N ILE A 628 28.83 -18.46 -18.35
CA ILE A 628 30.27 -18.60 -18.63
C ILE A 628 30.86 -17.22 -18.91
N GLU A 629 31.70 -16.70 -18.01
CA GLU A 629 32.27 -15.34 -18.08
C GLU A 629 33.21 -15.12 -19.27
N LEU A 630 34.00 -16.12 -19.65
CA LEU A 630 35.05 -16.00 -20.69
C LEU A 630 34.53 -15.72 -22.11
N LEU A 631 33.26 -15.99 -22.40
CA LEU A 631 32.64 -15.84 -23.73
C LEU A 631 31.57 -14.75 -23.79
N SER A 632 31.29 -14.08 -22.66
CA SER A 632 30.20 -13.14 -22.56
C SER A 632 30.63 -11.71 -22.85
N LYS A 633 29.82 -10.98 -23.62
CA LYS A 633 29.96 -9.51 -23.80
C LYS A 633 29.35 -8.71 -22.63
N ARG A 634 28.86 -9.38 -21.58
CA ARG A 634 28.15 -8.76 -20.44
C ARG A 634 29.12 -8.35 -19.33
N HIS A 635 29.95 -7.35 -19.60
CA HIS A 635 31.04 -6.92 -18.71
C HIS A 635 30.62 -5.93 -17.61
N ARG A 636 29.35 -5.47 -17.60
CA ARG A 636 28.90 -4.40 -16.69
C ARG A 636 28.46 -4.86 -15.30
N ALA A 637 28.37 -6.16 -15.05
CA ALA A 637 27.90 -6.70 -13.78
C ALA A 637 28.77 -6.25 -12.60
N GLN A 638 30.08 -6.51 -12.70
CA GLN A 638 31.03 -6.20 -11.63
C GLN A 638 31.26 -4.68 -11.45
N PRO A 639 31.50 -3.88 -12.52
CA PRO A 639 31.64 -2.42 -12.38
C PRO A 639 30.43 -1.74 -11.74
N VAL A 640 29.21 -2.18 -12.06
CA VAL A 640 27.99 -1.60 -11.44
C VAL A 640 27.89 -1.97 -9.97
N LYS A 641 28.21 -3.21 -9.59
CA LYS A 641 28.22 -3.62 -8.17
C LYS A 641 29.27 -2.87 -7.36
N GLU A 642 30.47 -2.67 -7.92
CA GLU A 642 31.54 -1.89 -7.28
C GLU A 642 31.14 -0.42 -7.12
N TYR A 643 30.53 0.18 -8.14
CA TYR A 643 30.00 1.54 -8.06
C TYR A 643 28.92 1.65 -6.97
N LEU A 644 27.95 0.72 -6.93
CA LEU A 644 26.91 0.72 -5.90
C LEU A 644 27.49 0.70 -4.48
N GLN A 645 28.55 -0.08 -4.25
CA GLN A 645 29.24 -0.12 -2.95
C GLN A 645 30.00 1.18 -2.64
N ALA A 646 30.66 1.76 -3.64
CA ALA A 646 31.42 3.00 -3.47
C ALA A 646 30.52 4.25 -3.29
N SER A 647 29.30 4.21 -3.83
CA SER A 647 28.41 5.36 -3.93
C SER A 647 27.27 5.36 -2.89
N VAL A 648 27.42 4.67 -1.75
CA VAL A 648 26.35 4.55 -0.73
C VAL A 648 25.87 5.92 -0.19
N ASN A 649 26.73 6.93 -0.22
CA ASN A 649 26.42 8.29 0.23
C ASN A 649 25.83 9.19 -0.88
N GLU A 650 25.60 8.66 -2.09
CA GLU A 650 24.93 9.38 -3.18
C GLU A 650 23.43 9.13 -3.17
N SER A 651 22.65 10.11 -3.65
CA SER A 651 21.20 9.95 -3.77
C SER A 651 20.82 8.90 -4.82
N GLY A 652 19.76 8.14 -4.56
CA GLY A 652 19.42 6.97 -5.37
C GLY A 652 19.12 7.30 -6.84
N GLU A 653 18.53 8.46 -7.11
CA GLU A 653 18.31 8.98 -8.46
C GLU A 653 19.61 9.24 -9.22
N ASN A 654 20.63 9.80 -8.55
CA ASN A 654 21.92 10.08 -9.17
C ASN A 654 22.69 8.77 -9.44
N ARG A 655 22.57 7.79 -8.52
CA ARG A 655 23.16 6.46 -8.67
C ARG A 655 22.55 5.71 -9.85
N LEU A 656 21.21 5.70 -9.95
CA LEU A 656 20.52 5.08 -11.08
C LEU A 656 20.86 5.80 -12.39
N ALA A 657 20.91 7.13 -12.39
CA ALA A 657 21.27 7.92 -13.58
C ALA A 657 22.69 7.61 -14.07
N TYR A 658 23.68 7.52 -13.16
CA TYR A 658 25.03 7.11 -13.51
C TYR A 658 25.06 5.71 -14.13
N ILE A 659 24.39 4.74 -13.49
CA ILE A 659 24.34 3.36 -13.98
C ILE A 659 23.71 3.29 -15.36
N LEU A 660 22.60 3.98 -15.61
CA LEU A 660 21.97 3.99 -16.94
C LEU A 660 22.88 4.67 -17.97
N SER A 661 23.55 5.76 -17.60
CA SER A 661 24.39 6.54 -18.52
C SER A 661 25.73 5.90 -18.87
N ALA A 662 26.29 5.07 -17.98
CA ALA A 662 27.59 4.41 -18.16
C ALA A 662 27.55 3.19 -19.12
N GLY A 663 26.41 2.91 -19.75
CA GLY A 663 26.26 1.82 -20.72
C GLY A 663 26.77 2.19 -22.12
N GLU A 664 27.31 1.20 -22.84
CA GLU A 664 27.58 1.34 -24.27
C GLU A 664 26.25 1.40 -25.05
N GLY A 665 25.88 2.60 -25.51
CA GLY A 665 24.65 2.85 -26.27
C GLY A 665 23.41 3.11 -25.40
N ASP A 666 22.35 3.61 -26.05
CA ASP A 666 21.13 4.04 -25.35
C ASP A 666 20.18 2.87 -25.02
N THR A 667 20.49 1.65 -25.50
CA THR A 667 19.68 0.43 -25.35
C THR A 667 20.52 -0.79 -24.97
N GLY A 668 21.53 -0.59 -24.11
CA GLY A 668 22.40 -1.68 -23.65
C GLY A 668 21.65 -2.74 -22.83
N ALA A 669 22.01 -4.01 -22.97
CA ALA A 669 21.30 -5.15 -22.37
C ALA A 669 21.06 -5.05 -20.85
N LEU A 670 22.00 -4.48 -20.09
CA LEU A 670 21.80 -4.24 -18.65
C LEU A 670 20.74 -3.16 -18.43
N ASN A 671 20.79 -2.04 -19.15
CA ASN A 671 19.83 -0.95 -19.02
C ASN A 671 18.41 -1.43 -19.35
N THR A 672 18.27 -2.23 -20.41
CA THR A 672 16.99 -2.85 -20.79
C THR A 672 16.43 -3.72 -19.67
N LEU A 673 17.23 -4.60 -19.08
CA LEU A 673 16.82 -5.43 -17.94
C LEU A 673 16.48 -4.61 -16.70
N LEU A 674 17.26 -3.56 -16.42
CA LEU A 674 16.97 -2.64 -15.31
C LEU A 674 15.63 -1.95 -15.52
N ILE A 675 15.36 -1.41 -16.71
CA ILE A 675 14.08 -0.77 -17.00
C ILE A 675 12.93 -1.79 -16.93
N GLN A 676 13.10 -3.00 -17.46
CA GLN A 676 12.10 -4.05 -17.41
C GLN A 676 11.72 -4.44 -15.98
N HIS A 677 12.73 -4.68 -15.13
CA HIS A 677 12.49 -5.26 -13.81
C HIS A 677 12.31 -4.22 -12.71
N LEU A 678 12.83 -2.99 -12.85
CA LEU A 678 12.58 -1.90 -11.91
C LEU A 678 11.20 -1.25 -12.13
N THR A 679 10.68 -1.25 -13.36
CA THR A 679 9.38 -0.64 -13.68
C THR A 679 8.24 -1.20 -12.81
N PRO A 680 8.09 -2.54 -12.64
CA PRO A 680 7.08 -3.08 -11.73
C PRO A 680 7.21 -2.61 -10.28
N TYR A 681 8.43 -2.48 -9.74
CA TYR A 681 8.64 -1.96 -8.38
C TYR A 681 8.28 -0.47 -8.28
N MET A 682 8.68 0.32 -9.27
CA MET A 682 8.31 1.74 -9.34
C MET A 682 6.80 1.94 -9.41
N LEU A 683 6.09 1.15 -10.23
CA LEU A 683 4.63 1.26 -10.40
C LEU A 683 3.83 0.91 -9.12
N GLN A 684 4.43 0.22 -8.15
CA GLN A 684 3.82 0.00 -6.83
C GLN A 684 3.73 1.30 -6.02
N THR A 685 4.69 2.22 -6.23
CA THR A 685 4.77 3.51 -5.52
C THR A 685 4.19 4.66 -6.35
N TYR A 686 4.42 4.65 -7.67
CA TYR A 686 4.01 5.69 -8.61
C TYR A 686 3.21 5.09 -9.77
N PRO A 687 1.90 4.87 -9.60
CA PRO A 687 1.09 4.20 -10.63
C PRO A 687 0.92 5.09 -11.86
N LEU A 688 1.36 4.58 -13.02
CA LEU A 688 1.11 5.18 -14.34
C LEU A 688 0.20 4.25 -15.15
N LEU A 689 -1.07 4.62 -15.26
CA LEU A 689 -2.14 3.74 -15.75
C LEU A 689 -1.86 3.12 -17.13
N SER A 690 -1.37 3.91 -18.09
CA SER A 690 -1.05 3.41 -19.44
C SER A 690 0.15 2.46 -19.45
N ILE A 691 1.23 2.78 -18.71
CA ILE A 691 2.41 1.91 -18.58
C ILE A 691 2.06 0.60 -17.87
N ARG A 692 1.26 0.68 -16.79
CA ARG A 692 0.81 -0.47 -16.02
C ARG A 692 -0.02 -1.44 -16.86
N ASN A 693 -0.94 -0.91 -17.66
CA ASN A 693 -1.70 -1.70 -18.63
C ASN A 693 -0.77 -2.37 -19.65
N ALA A 694 0.20 -1.64 -20.19
CA ALA A 694 1.16 -2.19 -21.14
C ALA A 694 2.01 -3.31 -20.53
N VAL A 695 2.47 -3.19 -19.28
CA VAL A 695 3.21 -4.26 -18.57
C VAL A 695 2.33 -5.49 -18.40
N LYS A 696 1.07 -5.31 -18.00
CA LYS A 696 0.10 -6.40 -17.77
C LYS A 696 -0.25 -7.15 -19.06
N GLU A 697 -0.35 -6.44 -20.18
CA GLU A 697 -0.67 -7.00 -21.49
C GLU A 697 0.55 -7.56 -22.23
N GLY A 698 1.76 -7.45 -21.65
CA GLY A 698 3.02 -7.80 -22.32
C GLY A 698 3.37 -6.87 -23.50
N ASN A 699 2.69 -5.73 -23.61
CA ASN A 699 2.95 -4.71 -24.61
C ASN A 699 4.15 -3.84 -24.24
N PHE A 700 4.42 -3.65 -22.93
CA PHE A 700 5.59 -2.91 -22.46
C PHE A 700 6.91 -3.58 -22.86
N ASP A 701 6.98 -4.92 -22.80
CA ASP A 701 8.16 -5.68 -23.21
C ASP A 701 8.47 -5.51 -24.71
N LYS A 702 7.43 -5.30 -25.54
CA LYS A 702 7.59 -5.03 -26.98
C LYS A 702 8.19 -3.65 -27.25
N ASP A 703 7.87 -2.69 -26.39
CA ASP A 703 8.26 -1.27 -26.51
C ASP A 703 9.40 -0.89 -25.56
N LEU A 704 10.04 -1.87 -24.92
CA LEU A 704 11.04 -1.68 -23.86
C LEU A 704 12.25 -0.85 -24.34
N GLU A 705 12.57 -0.94 -25.63
CA GLU A 705 13.62 -0.14 -26.26
C GLU A 705 13.32 1.37 -26.18
N ILE A 706 12.05 1.77 -26.36
CA ILE A 706 11.60 3.16 -26.30
C ILE A 706 11.83 3.72 -24.89
N PHE A 707 11.39 2.98 -23.87
CA PHE A 707 11.55 3.37 -22.47
C PHE A 707 13.01 3.38 -22.01
N THR A 708 13.79 2.39 -22.45
CA THR A 708 15.21 2.32 -22.12
C THR A 708 15.96 3.52 -22.69
N LYS A 709 15.73 3.83 -23.97
CA LYS A 709 16.34 4.99 -24.63
C LYS A 709 15.93 6.28 -23.95
N ALA A 710 14.64 6.45 -23.65
CA ALA A 710 14.13 7.65 -23.00
C ALA A 710 14.72 7.84 -21.59
N ALA A 711 14.84 6.77 -20.79
CA ALA A 711 15.42 6.84 -19.45
C ALA A 711 16.93 7.14 -19.47
N VAL A 712 17.67 6.56 -20.41
CA VAL A 712 19.11 6.85 -20.60
C VAL A 712 19.32 8.28 -21.06
N ASP A 713 18.52 8.76 -22.02
CA ASP A 713 18.59 10.14 -22.51
C ASP A 713 18.30 11.13 -21.38
N PHE A 714 17.27 10.86 -20.59
CA PHE A 714 16.92 11.63 -19.40
C PHE A 714 18.05 11.66 -18.37
N ALA A 715 18.69 10.52 -18.09
CA ALA A 715 19.85 10.46 -17.19
C ALA A 715 21.05 11.31 -17.67
N LYS A 716 21.30 11.34 -18.99
CA LYS A 716 22.42 12.08 -19.58
C LYS A 716 22.18 13.60 -19.65
N HIS A 717 20.93 14.04 -19.79
CA HIS A 717 20.62 15.44 -20.12
C HIS A 717 19.83 16.21 -19.08
N ASP A 718 19.11 15.54 -18.16
CA ASP A 718 18.36 16.24 -17.13
C ASP A 718 19.30 16.93 -16.13
N ARG A 719 18.99 18.20 -15.79
CA ARG A 719 19.83 19.07 -14.97
C ARG A 719 19.87 18.67 -13.49
N ARG A 720 18.98 17.78 -13.05
CA ARG A 720 18.93 17.30 -11.67
C ARG A 720 20.09 16.37 -11.31
N PHE A 721 20.73 15.76 -12.30
CA PHE A 721 21.82 14.81 -12.08
C PHE A 721 23.20 15.47 -12.19
N ILE A 722 24.14 15.01 -11.39
CA ILE A 722 25.53 15.48 -11.41
C ILE A 722 26.44 14.25 -11.36
N HIS A 723 26.85 13.75 -12.54
CA HIS A 723 27.74 12.61 -12.68
C HIS A 723 28.54 12.66 -14.00
N LEU A 724 29.55 11.80 -14.16
CA LEU A 724 30.55 11.88 -15.26
C LEU A 724 29.96 11.76 -16.68
N TYR A 725 28.83 11.06 -16.82
CA TYR A 725 28.17 10.89 -18.11
C TYR A 725 27.05 11.92 -18.39
N ASN A 726 26.75 12.83 -17.46
CA ASN A 726 25.70 13.84 -17.60
C ASN A 726 26.27 15.18 -18.07
N VAL A 727 25.52 15.94 -18.85
CA VAL A 727 25.95 17.23 -19.43
C VAL A 727 26.35 18.26 -18.37
N GLU A 728 25.57 18.41 -17.30
CA GLU A 728 25.90 19.33 -16.21
C GLU A 728 27.13 18.83 -15.43
N GLY A 729 27.27 17.52 -15.25
CA GLY A 729 28.46 16.92 -14.67
C GLY A 729 29.74 17.18 -15.48
N LYS A 730 29.69 17.01 -16.81
CA LYS A 730 30.80 17.34 -17.72
C LYS A 730 31.13 18.82 -17.69
N SER A 731 30.10 19.68 -17.74
CA SER A 731 30.26 21.13 -17.62
C SER A 731 30.98 21.51 -16.33
N LEU A 732 30.55 20.94 -15.20
CA LEU A 732 31.15 21.19 -13.90
C LEU A 732 32.59 20.67 -13.80
N PHE A 733 32.87 19.51 -14.40
CA PHE A 733 34.22 18.95 -14.48
C PHE A 733 35.18 19.91 -15.19
N PHE A 734 34.83 20.38 -16.40
CA PHE A 734 35.69 21.29 -17.16
C PHE A 734 35.81 22.66 -16.51
N LYS A 735 34.71 23.19 -15.98
CA LYS A 735 34.71 24.45 -15.21
C LYS A 735 35.72 24.37 -14.06
N THR A 736 35.65 23.31 -13.26
CA THR A 736 36.55 23.09 -12.11
C THR A 736 38.00 22.92 -12.54
N MET A 737 38.24 22.23 -13.66
CA MET A 737 39.58 22.08 -14.24
C MET A 737 40.19 23.46 -14.57
N TYR A 738 39.44 24.33 -15.26
CA TYR A 738 39.92 25.66 -15.63
C TYR A 738 40.08 26.60 -14.43
N GLU A 739 39.15 26.57 -13.47
CA GLU A 739 39.26 27.33 -12.21
C GLU A 739 40.51 26.91 -11.42
N TRP A 740 40.77 25.61 -11.31
CA TRP A 740 41.97 25.11 -10.66
C TRP A 740 43.26 25.56 -11.36
N ILE A 741 43.25 25.61 -12.71
CA ILE A 741 44.40 26.11 -13.48
C ILE A 741 44.67 27.59 -13.18
N ASP A 742 43.63 28.43 -13.12
CA ASP A 742 43.79 29.85 -12.82
C ASP A 742 44.31 30.10 -11.39
N GLU A 743 43.99 29.23 -10.44
CA GLU A 743 44.47 29.29 -9.06
C GLU A 743 45.91 28.79 -8.86
N LEU A 744 46.52 28.15 -9.86
CA LEU A 744 47.90 27.67 -9.73
C LEU A 744 48.90 28.82 -9.61
N PRO A 745 49.91 28.70 -8.72
CA PRO A 745 51.07 29.57 -8.78
C PRO A 745 51.75 29.48 -10.16
N ALA A 746 52.08 30.63 -10.74
CA ALA A 746 52.63 30.72 -12.11
C ALA A 746 53.85 29.80 -12.35
N THR A 747 54.70 29.61 -11.34
CA THR A 747 55.85 28.70 -11.40
C THR A 747 55.45 27.22 -11.53
N LYS A 748 54.39 26.80 -10.83
CA LYS A 748 53.85 25.43 -10.91
C LYS A 748 53.14 25.19 -12.24
N PHE A 749 52.37 26.16 -12.72
CA PHE A 749 51.71 26.08 -14.02
C PHE A 749 52.73 25.99 -15.16
N LYS A 750 53.75 26.85 -15.16
CA LYS A 750 54.83 26.80 -16.15
C LYS A 750 55.54 25.45 -16.15
N GLY A 751 55.86 24.90 -14.97
CA GLY A 751 56.46 23.57 -14.85
C GLY A 751 55.56 22.44 -15.38
N LEU A 752 54.24 22.53 -15.17
CA LEU A 752 53.27 21.57 -15.73
C LEU A 752 53.25 21.62 -17.26
N LEU A 753 53.23 22.83 -17.84
CA LEU A 753 53.21 23.04 -19.29
C LEU A 753 54.53 22.61 -19.95
N GLU A 754 55.67 22.95 -19.36
CA GLU A 754 57.00 22.52 -19.84
C GLU A 754 57.14 20.99 -19.79
N SER A 755 56.63 20.35 -18.75
CA SER A 755 56.60 18.90 -18.66
C SER A 755 55.69 18.28 -19.73
N ALA A 756 54.54 18.88 -20.01
CA ALA A 756 53.66 18.44 -21.10
C ALA A 756 54.33 18.56 -22.47
N LEU A 757 54.96 19.70 -22.75
CA LEU A 757 55.70 19.94 -23.98
C LEU A 757 56.86 18.96 -24.16
N LYS A 758 57.64 18.70 -23.11
CA LYS A 758 58.76 17.73 -23.15
C LYS A 758 58.28 16.31 -23.48
N ASP A 759 57.22 15.85 -22.82
CA ASP A 759 56.67 14.51 -23.03
C ASP A 759 56.00 14.37 -24.41
N TYR A 760 55.43 15.45 -24.93
CA TYR A 760 54.91 15.55 -26.29
C TYR A 760 56.04 15.50 -27.34
N GLU A 761 57.07 16.32 -27.17
CA GLU A 761 58.20 16.43 -28.11
C GLU A 761 58.99 15.12 -28.22
N GLY A 762 59.13 14.40 -27.11
CA GLY A 762 59.73 13.05 -27.11
C GLY A 762 58.97 12.01 -27.93
N LYS A 763 57.73 12.31 -28.35
CA LYS A 763 56.88 11.46 -29.20
C LYS A 763 56.80 11.93 -30.66
N LEU A 764 57.52 13.00 -31.04
CA LEU A 764 57.51 13.51 -32.42
C LEU A 764 58.64 12.87 -33.23
N TRP A 765 58.31 12.13 -34.29
CA TRP A 765 59.35 11.50 -35.13
C TRP A 765 59.64 12.30 -36.42
N TRP A 766 58.71 13.15 -36.92
CA TRP A 766 58.90 13.93 -38.16
C TRP A 766 58.08 15.24 -38.25
N SER A 767 57.60 15.81 -37.13
CA SER A 767 56.70 16.98 -37.12
C SER A 767 57.25 18.17 -36.34
N THR A 768 56.94 19.38 -36.79
CA THR A 768 57.27 20.63 -36.10
C THR A 768 56.57 20.72 -34.74
N SER A 769 57.33 21.02 -33.68
CA SER A 769 56.80 21.22 -32.33
C SER A 769 55.89 22.45 -32.25
N ARG A 770 54.81 22.35 -31.47
CA ARG A 770 53.92 23.47 -31.10
C ARG A 770 54.46 24.33 -29.95
N ARG A 771 55.69 24.09 -29.48
CA ARG A 771 56.28 24.85 -28.36
C ARG A 771 56.24 26.36 -28.57
N SER A 772 56.69 26.86 -29.72
CA SER A 772 56.72 28.31 -29.98
C SER A 772 55.33 28.94 -30.01
N GLU A 773 54.31 28.19 -30.46
CA GLU A 773 52.90 28.59 -30.43
C GLU A 773 52.42 28.75 -28.99
N VAL A 774 52.64 27.72 -28.16
CA VAL A 774 52.22 27.67 -26.76
C VAL A 774 52.96 28.70 -25.90
N GLU A 775 54.28 28.83 -26.07
CA GLU A 775 55.09 29.86 -25.40
C GLU A 775 54.64 31.28 -25.80
N GLY A 776 54.18 31.45 -27.05
CA GLY A 776 53.56 32.69 -27.51
C GLY A 776 52.29 33.05 -26.73
N TYR A 777 51.47 32.06 -26.33
CA TYR A 777 50.29 32.28 -25.49
C TYR A 777 50.66 32.69 -24.07
N CYS A 778 51.73 32.13 -23.51
CA CYS A 778 52.18 32.43 -22.15
C CYS A 778 52.53 33.91 -21.90
N THR A 779 52.79 34.67 -22.96
CA THR A 779 53.09 36.11 -22.86
C THR A 779 51.85 37.01 -22.97
N LYS A 780 50.68 36.47 -23.30
CA LYS A 780 49.50 37.25 -23.71
C LYS A 780 48.23 36.95 -22.91
N PHE A 781 48.15 35.80 -22.26
CA PHE A 781 46.88 35.26 -21.76
C PHE A 781 46.99 34.72 -20.33
N SER A 782 45.85 34.65 -19.63
CA SER A 782 45.75 33.97 -18.33
C SER A 782 46.01 32.45 -18.43
N GLN A 783 46.30 31.81 -17.31
CA GLN A 783 46.69 30.38 -17.25
C GLN A 783 45.64 29.46 -17.89
N ALA A 784 44.36 29.61 -17.53
CA ALA A 784 43.29 28.82 -18.13
C ALA A 784 43.11 29.11 -19.62
N LYS A 785 43.29 30.36 -20.05
CA LYS A 785 43.16 30.75 -21.46
C LYS A 785 44.31 30.23 -22.31
N ILE A 786 45.53 30.15 -21.78
CA ILE A 786 46.67 29.49 -22.42
C ILE A 786 46.31 28.02 -22.72
N VAL A 787 45.78 27.30 -21.73
CA VAL A 787 45.38 25.90 -21.89
C VAL A 787 44.23 25.77 -22.92
N ALA A 788 43.22 26.63 -22.83
CA ALA A 788 42.11 26.64 -23.77
C ALA A 788 42.54 26.90 -25.22
N MET A 789 43.39 27.91 -25.46
CA MET A 789 43.96 28.20 -26.78
C MET A 789 44.81 27.05 -27.30
N THR A 790 45.56 26.39 -26.42
CA THR A 790 46.35 25.20 -26.76
C THR A 790 45.46 24.07 -27.25
N PHE A 791 44.32 23.83 -26.58
CA PHE A 791 43.36 22.80 -27.00
C PHE A 791 42.66 23.14 -28.33
N LEU A 792 42.18 24.37 -28.50
CA LEU A 792 41.45 24.80 -29.71
C LEU A 792 42.30 24.74 -30.98
N ASN A 793 43.53 25.24 -30.91
CA ASN A 793 44.42 25.34 -32.08
C ASN A 793 45.16 24.03 -32.40
N GLY A 794 45.02 23.00 -31.55
CA GLY A 794 45.50 21.66 -31.86
C GLY A 794 44.59 20.94 -32.85
N LYS A 795 45.16 20.12 -33.74
CA LYS A 795 44.36 19.14 -34.51
C LYS A 795 43.64 18.19 -33.54
N ASP A 796 42.51 17.62 -33.94
CA ASP A 796 41.69 16.74 -33.08
C ASP A 796 42.46 15.51 -32.54
N SER A 797 43.56 15.14 -33.21
CA SER A 797 44.52 14.10 -32.81
C SER A 797 45.90 14.64 -32.40
N SER A 798 46.01 15.92 -32.02
CA SER A 798 47.29 16.53 -31.60
C SER A 798 47.79 15.87 -30.33
N SER A 799 48.92 15.15 -30.41
CA SER A 799 49.54 14.45 -29.27
C SER A 799 49.90 15.38 -28.10
N LEU A 800 50.00 16.70 -28.31
CA LEU A 800 50.17 17.67 -27.22
C LEU A 800 48.88 17.87 -26.40
N ASN A 801 47.71 17.90 -27.04
CA ASN A 801 46.45 18.09 -26.34
C ASN A 801 46.19 16.89 -25.43
N ASP A 802 46.42 15.69 -25.94
CA ASP A 802 46.35 14.44 -25.20
C ASP A 802 47.23 14.46 -23.94
N VAL A 803 48.52 14.75 -24.12
CA VAL A 803 49.51 14.77 -23.04
C VAL A 803 49.18 15.86 -22.00
N LEU A 804 48.75 17.04 -22.46
CA LEU A 804 48.43 18.16 -21.58
C LEU A 804 47.18 17.87 -20.74
N PHE A 805 46.12 17.34 -21.36
CA PHE A 805 44.89 16.96 -20.65
C PHE A 805 45.16 15.91 -19.57
N ASP A 806 45.86 14.82 -19.92
CA ASP A 806 46.20 13.75 -18.97
C ASP A 806 47.03 14.27 -17.78
N LYS A 807 47.99 15.17 -18.04
CA LYS A 807 48.82 15.78 -16.99
C LYS A 807 48.04 16.69 -16.06
N ILE A 808 47.10 17.48 -16.60
CA ILE A 808 46.25 18.37 -15.80
C ILE A 808 45.38 17.54 -14.86
N ILE A 809 44.68 16.53 -15.38
CA ILE A 809 43.81 15.67 -14.56
C ILE A 809 44.62 14.94 -13.49
N ALA A 810 45.77 14.36 -13.85
CA ALA A 810 46.66 13.70 -12.88
C ALA A 810 47.17 14.67 -11.80
N ALA A 811 47.47 15.93 -12.17
CA ALA A 811 47.90 16.94 -11.22
C ALA A 811 46.78 17.35 -10.26
N ILE A 812 45.54 17.49 -10.73
CA ILE A 812 44.36 17.77 -9.90
C ILE A 812 44.10 16.60 -8.95
N GLN A 813 44.10 15.36 -9.43
CA GLN A 813 43.91 14.17 -8.58
C GLN A 813 45.01 14.05 -7.52
N LYS A 814 46.26 14.39 -7.86
CA LYS A 814 47.37 14.47 -6.90
C LYS A 814 47.16 15.57 -5.85
N ASP A 815 46.59 16.70 -6.25
CA ASP A 815 46.28 17.82 -5.35
C ASP A 815 45.13 17.45 -4.39
N ILE A 816 44.07 16.80 -4.88
CA ILE A 816 42.98 16.24 -4.05
C ILE A 816 43.51 15.22 -3.05
N ASN A 817 44.44 14.36 -3.46
CA ASN A 817 45.04 13.39 -2.55
C ASN A 817 45.88 14.03 -1.44
N LYS A 818 46.44 15.22 -1.68
CA LYS A 818 47.15 16.00 -0.67
C LYS A 818 46.21 16.84 0.21
N ASN A 819 45.07 17.27 -0.34
CA ASN A 819 44.07 18.05 0.36
C ASN A 819 42.66 17.48 0.12
N LYS A 820 42.26 16.55 0.99
CA LYS A 820 40.96 15.87 0.91
C LYS A 820 39.78 16.83 1.11
N GLU A 821 39.97 18.00 1.71
CA GLU A 821 38.91 19.03 1.85
C GLU A 821 38.37 19.50 0.50
N LYS A 822 39.17 19.41 -0.57
CA LYS A 822 38.71 19.72 -1.94
C LYS A 822 37.54 18.85 -2.38
N LEU A 823 37.37 17.65 -1.82
CA LEU A 823 36.22 16.78 -2.09
C LEU A 823 34.88 17.36 -1.59
N LYS A 824 34.87 18.45 -0.81
CA LYS A 824 33.64 19.17 -0.48
C LYS A 824 33.05 19.91 -1.68
N ILE A 825 33.87 20.22 -2.69
CA ILE A 825 33.42 20.90 -3.91
C ILE A 825 33.03 19.83 -4.94
N PRO A 826 31.78 19.84 -5.48
CA PRO A 826 31.29 18.77 -6.33
C PRO A 826 32.13 18.48 -7.57
N GLY A 827 32.71 19.52 -8.20
CA GLY A 827 33.56 19.33 -9.37
C GLY A 827 34.88 18.61 -9.10
N PHE A 828 35.51 18.81 -7.94
CA PHE A 828 36.69 18.02 -7.55
C PHE A 828 36.32 16.57 -7.24
N ARG A 829 35.11 16.29 -6.72
CA ARG A 829 34.63 14.89 -6.60
C ARG A 829 34.52 14.21 -7.94
N LEU A 830 33.95 14.89 -8.94
CA LEU A 830 33.88 14.35 -10.31
C LEU A 830 35.27 14.04 -10.87
N ILE A 831 36.23 14.98 -10.75
CA ILE A 831 37.60 14.76 -11.20
C ILE A 831 38.29 13.62 -10.43
N ASN A 832 37.97 13.43 -9.15
CA ASN A 832 38.47 12.30 -8.36
C ASN A 832 37.89 10.95 -8.82
N CYS A 833 36.62 10.90 -9.21
CA CYS A 833 35.96 9.70 -9.73
C CYS A 833 36.33 9.39 -11.20
N TYR A 834 36.98 10.32 -11.90
CA TYR A 834 37.38 10.13 -13.28
C TYR A 834 38.43 9.02 -13.42
N ASN A 835 38.06 7.98 -14.16
CA ASN A 835 38.93 6.87 -14.57
C ASN A 835 39.34 7.05 -16.04
N ALA A 836 40.63 7.17 -16.30
CA ALA A 836 41.16 7.40 -17.65
C ALA A 836 40.91 6.23 -18.63
N LYS A 837 40.75 4.99 -18.15
CA LYS A 837 40.43 3.85 -19.04
C LYS A 837 39.00 3.93 -19.58
N GLU A 838 38.09 4.48 -18.79
CA GLU A 838 36.66 4.49 -19.08
C GLU A 838 36.22 5.81 -19.71
N HIS A 839 36.65 6.94 -19.16
CA HIS A 839 36.06 8.25 -19.46
C HIS A 839 36.88 9.07 -20.47
N ARG A 840 38.14 8.70 -20.74
CA ARG A 840 39.07 9.58 -21.48
C ARG A 840 38.64 9.88 -22.89
N ALA A 841 38.19 8.88 -23.65
CA ALA A 841 37.78 9.09 -25.04
C ALA A 841 36.66 10.14 -25.14
N ASP A 842 35.63 10.01 -24.30
CA ASP A 842 34.46 10.89 -24.30
C ASP A 842 34.78 12.31 -23.85
N TYR A 843 35.52 12.46 -22.74
CA TYR A 843 35.91 13.78 -22.24
C TYR A 843 36.85 14.50 -23.19
N PHE A 844 37.83 13.78 -23.75
CA PHE A 844 38.78 14.40 -24.66
C PHE A 844 38.11 14.90 -25.96
N LYS A 845 37.09 14.18 -26.45
CA LYS A 845 36.27 14.62 -27.59
C LYS A 845 35.58 15.97 -27.35
N GLU A 846 35.25 16.28 -26.10
CA GLU A 846 34.55 17.52 -25.72
C GLU A 846 35.48 18.64 -25.26
N VAL A 847 36.79 18.38 -25.12
CA VAL A 847 37.74 19.35 -24.56
C VAL A 847 37.74 20.69 -25.29
N LYS A 848 37.55 20.68 -26.62
CA LYS A 848 37.46 21.89 -27.45
C LYS A 848 36.18 22.67 -27.21
N ASN A 849 35.04 21.99 -27.09
CA ASN A 849 33.75 22.63 -26.82
C ASN A 849 33.78 23.42 -25.51
N TYR A 850 34.46 22.88 -24.50
CA TYR A 850 34.62 23.56 -23.21
C TYR A 850 35.81 24.53 -23.16
N ALA A 851 36.74 24.49 -24.13
CA ALA A 851 37.81 25.46 -24.26
C ALA A 851 37.34 26.76 -24.93
N GLU A 852 36.39 26.69 -25.86
CA GLU A 852 35.90 27.84 -26.63
C GLU A 852 35.40 28.99 -25.71
N PRO A 853 34.49 28.79 -24.75
CA PRO A 853 34.07 29.87 -23.84
C PRO A 853 35.21 30.48 -23.02
N ILE A 854 36.20 29.66 -22.64
CA ILE A 854 37.37 30.10 -21.88
C ILE A 854 38.28 30.99 -22.73
N SER A 855 38.43 30.64 -24.01
CA SER A 855 39.21 31.43 -24.98
C SER A 855 38.64 32.82 -25.22
N HIS A 856 37.35 33.02 -24.99
CA HIS A 856 36.66 34.31 -25.13
C HIS A 856 36.63 35.14 -23.84
N ARG A 857 37.15 34.63 -22.71
CA ARG A 857 37.25 35.41 -21.47
C ARG A 857 38.08 36.68 -21.71
N GLN A 858 37.52 37.83 -21.34
CA GLN A 858 38.21 39.12 -21.41
C GLN A 858 39.37 39.11 -20.42
N GLU A 859 40.56 39.49 -20.89
CA GLU A 859 41.71 39.65 -20.01
C GLU A 859 41.47 40.86 -19.11
N THR A 860 41.37 40.62 -17.81
CA THR A 860 41.44 41.73 -16.86
C THR A 860 42.89 42.18 -16.86
N THR A 861 43.17 43.36 -17.42
CA THR A 861 44.50 43.98 -17.36
C THR A 861 45.01 43.92 -15.92
N LEU A 862 46.15 43.26 -15.73
CA LEU A 862 47.03 43.41 -14.58
C LEU A 862 47.50 44.88 -14.52
N ASN A 863 46.63 45.77 -14.04
CA ASN A 863 47.05 47.07 -13.55
C ASN A 863 47.54 46.88 -12.12
N SER A 864 48.86 46.82 -12.01
CA SER A 864 49.60 47.24 -10.83
C SER A 864 49.03 48.54 -10.24
N ASN A 865 48.92 48.57 -8.91
CA ASN A 865 48.60 49.69 -8.03
C ASN A 865 47.12 49.85 -7.62
N VAL A 866 46.72 49.09 -6.60
CA VAL A 866 45.74 49.58 -5.62
C VAL A 866 46.47 49.72 -4.29
N THR A 867 46.93 50.94 -4.03
CA THR A 867 47.22 51.42 -2.68
C THR A 867 45.95 51.32 -1.84
N SER A 868 46.11 50.73 -0.66
CA SER A 868 45.20 50.79 0.47
C SER A 868 44.54 52.17 0.63
N LEU A 869 43.22 52.19 0.78
CA LEU A 869 42.53 53.27 1.48
C LEU A 869 41.47 52.65 2.40
N VAL A 870 41.77 52.80 3.69
CA VAL A 870 40.89 52.65 4.85
C VAL A 870 39.83 53.76 4.79
N VAL A 871 38.55 53.40 4.81
CA VAL A 871 37.49 53.83 5.76
C VAL A 871 36.39 52.77 5.73
#